data_AF-I9CAB2-F1
#
_entry.id   AF-I9CAB2-F1
#
_cell.length_a   1.000
_cell.length_b   1.000
_cell.length_c   1.000
_cell.angle_alpha   90.00
_cell.angle_beta   90.00
_cell.angle_gamma   90.00
#
_symmetry.space_group_name_H-M   'P 1'
#
loop_
_entity.id
_entity.type
_entity.pdbx_description
1 polymer ?
#
loop_
_entity_poly.entity_id
_entity_poly.type
_entity_poly.pdbx_seq_one_letter_code
_entity_poly.pdbx_strand_id
1 'polypeptide(L)'
;MDQHIGLDVSLKDTSIAVRQDGKRIWRGKCASDAKLLAEVIRKRAPHAKRVVFETGPLSVWFYHALIAEGLPAICIDARHAKAALDMAANKTDANDADGLAQLAEVGFYREVRVKGFDSMLMRTLITARRQLMKMRVQMSNQIRGLMKTFGLVVPKGAGSVFERNVLTLLEGEDDLARIILPLLKAWSDIRVRVAELTKQLVTMAGTDQRCRLLTSVRGVGTVILGATGRRERGAPRPELRLYNDEMDSALVTLWEASDRVCGKRLHAMLPLLVEAMERHGHMTLLPAIRAGILTMSAATIDRRLAPFREGAKRRRRAPPSAAVKAAVPVRTFADWGDPLPGFFEADLVAHSSPSADGRFVQTLTLTDIASGWTETVPIPFREQGLLVQALVKLQRSLPMPILGLDTDNDTVFMNESIQGWCAVHDITFTRSRPYHKNDQAWVEQKNGSVARKLVGYRQYEGLEALQILEKLYAASRMFVNLLQPSFKLISKERRGAKVIKRYDKPVTPCQRLLADARVSNAIKTRLSTMQASLDPIDLLARMRHCQQQLLNLSQEQQVEGAIQPDARLGDFLASLKDAWQFGNLKEPARPLRNWRTRADPFAATATEVTALFESAMGRTSRDLFEKLCADHPGLYLPGQLRTFERQRKRWRAAKADALILGASAVAAE
;
A
#
# COMPACT_ATOMS: atom_id res chain seq x y z
N MET A 1 40.15 -14.26 34.99
CA MET A 1 38.70 -14.49 35.15
C MET A 1 37.97 -13.50 34.26
N ASP A 2 36.96 -13.95 33.53
CA ASP A 2 36.32 -13.15 32.48
C ASP A 2 35.27 -12.20 33.04
N GLN A 3 35.42 -10.91 32.77
CA GLN A 3 34.49 -9.88 33.26
C GLN A 3 33.56 -9.39 32.15
N HIS A 4 32.27 -9.28 32.47
CA HIS A 4 31.22 -8.92 31.52
C HIS A 4 30.57 -7.61 31.95
N ILE A 5 30.48 -6.65 31.04
CA ILE A 5 30.08 -5.28 31.34
C ILE A 5 28.82 -4.94 30.55
N GLY A 6 27.86 -4.33 31.23
CA GLY A 6 26.66 -3.75 30.64
C GLY A 6 26.67 -2.24 30.80
N LEU A 7 26.39 -1.51 29.72
CA LEU A 7 26.26 -0.06 29.71
C LEU A 7 24.84 0.34 29.30
N ASP A 8 24.14 1.03 30.18
CA ASP A 8 22.91 1.74 29.84
C ASP A 8 23.23 3.21 29.56
N VAL A 9 23.17 3.56 28.27
CA VAL A 9 23.75 4.79 27.73
C VAL A 9 22.70 5.89 27.60
N SER A 10 22.84 6.96 28.38
CA SER A 10 22.04 8.18 28.23
C SER A 10 22.87 9.35 27.70
N LEU A 11 22.24 10.52 27.48
CA LEU A 11 22.94 11.70 26.96
C LEU A 11 23.89 12.34 27.97
N LYS A 12 23.53 12.38 29.26
CA LYS A 12 24.33 13.03 30.30
C LYS A 12 25.29 12.05 30.95
N ASP A 13 24.76 10.90 31.35
CA ASP A 13 25.51 9.92 32.11
C ASP A 13 25.20 8.48 31.65
N THR A 14 26.18 7.59 31.79
CA THR A 14 26.04 6.17 31.46
C THR A 14 26.13 5.35 32.74
N SER A 15 25.14 4.47 32.94
CA SER A 15 25.14 3.50 34.03
C SER A 15 25.95 2.28 33.63
N ILE A 16 26.77 1.77 34.55
CA ILE A 16 27.72 0.68 34.30
C ILE A 16 27.51 -0.42 35.33
N ALA A 17 27.48 -1.66 34.87
CA ALA A 17 27.52 -2.84 35.73
C ALA A 17 28.59 -3.81 35.25
N VAL A 18 29.30 -4.43 36.20
CA VAL A 18 30.33 -5.44 35.93
C VAL A 18 29.95 -6.73 36.65
N ARG A 19 29.97 -7.83 35.89
CA ARG A 19 29.65 -9.17 36.37
C ARG A 19 30.78 -10.15 36.10
N GLN A 20 30.88 -11.13 36.97
CA GLN A 20 31.86 -12.20 36.93
C GLN A 20 31.31 -13.42 37.67
N ASP A 21 31.43 -14.60 37.07
CA ASP A 21 31.02 -15.89 37.64
C ASP A 21 29.58 -15.90 38.19
N GLY A 22 28.65 -15.30 37.46
CA GLY A 22 27.23 -15.23 37.81
C GLY A 22 26.90 -14.20 38.89
N LYS A 23 27.87 -13.41 39.37
CA LYS A 23 27.69 -12.38 40.40
C LYS A 23 28.06 -10.99 39.88
N ARG A 24 27.30 -9.98 40.30
CA ARG A 24 27.64 -8.58 40.07
C ARG A 24 28.75 -8.16 41.04
N ILE A 25 29.91 -7.79 40.52
CA ILE A 25 31.08 -7.41 41.32
C ILE A 25 31.21 -5.88 41.48
N TRP A 26 30.62 -5.10 40.56
CA TRP A 26 30.63 -3.64 40.66
C TRP A 26 29.46 -3.00 39.90
N ARG A 27 29.01 -1.83 40.37
CA ARG A 27 28.03 -0.95 39.73
C ARG A 27 28.42 0.50 39.96
N GLY A 28 28.20 1.34 38.96
CA GLY A 28 28.46 2.76 39.06
C GLY A 28 27.89 3.54 37.89
N LYS A 29 28.24 4.82 37.84
CA LYS A 29 27.77 5.77 36.84
C LYS A 29 28.91 6.75 36.54
N CYS A 30 29.05 7.15 35.28
CA CYS A 30 29.95 8.24 34.90
C CYS A 30 29.30 9.09 33.81
N ALA A 31 29.88 10.26 33.54
CA ALA A 31 29.46 11.07 32.39
C ALA A 31 29.53 10.23 31.10
N SER A 32 28.61 10.50 30.17
CA SER A 32 28.54 9.83 28.87
C SER A 32 29.66 10.28 27.93
N ASP A 33 30.89 9.96 28.32
CA ASP A 33 32.12 10.20 27.60
C ASP A 33 32.89 8.88 27.44
N ALA A 34 33.36 8.59 26.22
CA ALA A 34 33.98 7.31 25.91
C ALA A 34 35.33 7.10 26.60
N LYS A 35 36.12 8.17 26.83
CA LYS A 35 37.41 8.08 27.51
C LYS A 35 37.20 7.82 29.00
N LEU A 36 36.29 8.56 29.62
CA LEU A 36 35.92 8.35 31.02
C LEU A 36 35.34 6.95 31.25
N LEU A 37 34.48 6.48 30.34
CA LEU A 37 33.98 5.09 30.39
C LEU A 37 35.12 4.08 30.27
N ALA A 38 36.07 4.31 29.36
CA ALA A 38 37.21 3.41 29.18
C ALA A 38 38.12 3.37 30.42
N GLU A 39 38.40 4.51 31.04
CA GLU A 39 39.15 4.60 32.30
C GLU A 39 38.45 3.84 33.43
N VAL A 40 37.14 4.04 33.59
CA VAL A 40 36.35 3.34 34.62
C VAL A 40 36.35 1.83 34.37
N ILE A 41 36.17 1.39 33.11
CA ILE A 41 36.17 -0.02 32.76
C ILE A 41 37.56 -0.64 32.99
N ARG A 42 38.66 0.00 32.59
CA ARG A 42 40.01 -0.51 32.84
C ARG A 42 40.31 -0.64 34.35
N LYS A 43 39.85 0.31 35.15
CA LYS A 43 40.05 0.30 36.61
C LYS A 43 39.19 -0.75 37.32
N ARG A 44 37.95 -0.97 36.88
CA ARG A 44 36.97 -1.82 37.59
C ARG A 44 36.82 -3.21 36.98
N ALA A 45 37.21 -3.38 35.72
CA ALA A 45 37.12 -4.61 34.97
C ALA A 45 38.37 -4.81 34.08
N PRO A 46 39.56 -5.03 34.67
CA PRO A 46 40.82 -5.16 33.92
C PRO A 46 40.85 -6.37 32.96
N HIS A 47 39.96 -7.35 33.15
CA HIS A 47 39.82 -8.53 32.30
C HIS A 47 38.46 -8.53 31.58
N ALA A 48 38.03 -7.36 31.11
CA ALA A 48 36.81 -7.18 30.33
C ALA A 48 36.83 -8.06 29.08
N LYS A 49 35.93 -9.07 29.02
CA LYS A 49 35.73 -9.93 27.86
C LYS A 49 34.72 -9.34 26.88
N ARG A 50 33.67 -8.71 27.39
CA ARG A 50 32.56 -8.13 26.59
C ARG A 50 32.02 -6.88 27.27
N VAL A 51 31.82 -5.83 26.48
CA VAL A 51 31.16 -4.58 26.91
C VAL A 51 29.91 -4.37 26.06
N VAL A 52 28.73 -4.62 26.62
CA VAL A 52 27.46 -4.65 25.89
C VAL A 52 26.62 -3.41 26.15
N PHE A 53 26.04 -2.85 25.09
CA PHE A 53 25.02 -1.79 25.17
C PHE A 53 24.03 -1.91 24.01
N GLU A 54 22.83 -1.35 24.17
CA GLU A 54 21.79 -1.45 23.16
C GLU A 54 21.89 -0.41 22.03
N THR A 55 21.19 -0.68 20.93
CA THR A 55 21.06 0.28 19.84
C THR A 55 20.29 1.54 20.29
N GLY A 56 20.97 2.68 20.27
CA GLY A 56 20.40 3.99 20.58
C GLY A 56 21.03 5.13 19.77
N PRO A 57 20.61 6.39 19.97
CA PRO A 57 21.12 7.55 19.22
C PRO A 57 22.65 7.71 19.30
N LEU A 58 23.26 7.37 20.44
CA LEU A 58 24.69 7.50 20.70
C LEU A 58 25.48 6.21 20.40
N SER A 59 24.80 5.10 20.13
CA SER A 59 25.41 3.77 20.00
C SER A 59 26.52 3.68 18.95
N VAL A 60 26.36 4.36 17.81
CA VAL A 60 27.36 4.34 16.73
C VAL A 60 28.65 5.02 17.18
N TRP A 61 28.54 6.17 17.85
CA TRP A 61 29.71 6.90 18.34
C TRP A 61 30.41 6.14 19.46
N PHE A 62 29.66 5.67 20.48
CA PHE A 62 30.23 4.91 21.59
C PHE A 62 30.88 3.61 21.13
N TYR A 63 30.28 2.89 20.18
CA TYR A 63 30.89 1.68 19.63
C TYR A 63 32.30 1.97 19.10
N HIS A 64 32.44 2.93 18.18
CA HIS A 64 33.74 3.20 17.58
C HIS A 64 34.72 3.83 18.56
N ALA A 65 34.25 4.70 19.46
CA ALA A 65 35.11 5.33 20.45
C ALA A 65 35.65 4.32 21.48
N LEU A 66 34.80 3.40 21.97
CA LEU A 66 35.25 2.35 22.90
C LEU A 66 36.14 1.31 22.23
N ILE A 67 35.90 0.98 20.96
CA ILE A 67 36.80 0.13 20.16
C ILE A 67 38.16 0.79 19.96
N ALA A 68 38.19 2.11 19.70
CA ALA A 68 39.45 2.87 19.58
C ALA A 68 40.23 2.92 20.90
N GLU A 69 39.53 2.91 22.04
CA GLU A 69 40.10 2.75 23.38
C GLU A 69 40.51 1.29 23.70
N GLY A 70 40.37 0.35 22.75
CA GLY A 70 40.78 -1.04 22.89
C GLY A 70 39.81 -1.92 23.69
N LEU A 71 38.57 -1.48 23.93
CA LEU A 71 37.57 -2.26 24.66
C LEU A 71 36.76 -3.17 23.72
N PRO A 72 36.36 -4.38 24.17
CA PRO A 72 35.56 -5.31 23.38
C PRO A 72 34.07 -4.91 23.37
N ALA A 73 33.78 -3.78 22.75
CA ALA A 73 32.46 -3.17 22.68
C ALA A 73 31.52 -3.90 21.70
N ILE A 74 30.30 -4.21 22.14
CA ILE A 74 29.28 -4.95 21.41
C ILE A 74 27.96 -4.19 21.50
N CYS A 75 27.40 -3.82 20.34
CA CYS A 75 26.08 -3.21 20.28
C CYS A 75 25.01 -4.27 19.98
N ILE A 76 23.91 -4.29 20.73
CA ILE A 76 22.85 -5.33 20.62
C ILE A 76 21.46 -4.77 20.25
N ASP A 77 20.58 -5.59 19.67
CA ASP A 77 19.23 -5.18 19.26
C ASP A 77 18.38 -4.80 20.49
N ALA A 78 17.96 -3.53 20.56
CA ALA A 78 17.20 -2.99 21.69
C ALA A 78 15.88 -3.72 21.97
N ARG A 79 15.24 -4.35 20.97
CA ARG A 79 14.02 -5.14 21.21
C ARG A 79 14.33 -6.46 21.88
N HIS A 80 15.48 -7.06 21.56
CA HIS A 80 15.92 -8.30 22.20
C HIS A 80 16.41 -8.04 23.62
N ALA A 81 17.17 -6.95 23.81
CA ALA A 81 17.56 -6.47 25.14
C ALA A 81 16.32 -6.21 26.01
N LYS A 82 15.38 -5.40 25.52
CA LYS A 82 14.14 -5.10 26.24
C LYS A 82 13.34 -6.35 26.64
N ALA A 83 13.18 -7.32 25.73
CA ALA A 83 12.43 -8.54 26.03
C ALA A 83 13.06 -9.38 27.16
N ALA A 84 14.39 -9.31 27.31
CA ALA A 84 15.09 -9.98 28.40
C ALA A 84 15.10 -9.16 29.71
N LEU A 85 15.13 -7.83 29.61
CA LEU A 85 15.18 -6.91 30.74
C LEU A 85 13.80 -6.68 31.40
N ASP A 86 12.69 -6.80 30.64
CA ASP A 86 11.31 -6.63 31.12
C ASP A 86 10.88 -7.70 32.17
N MET A 87 11.73 -8.71 32.45
CA MET A 87 11.51 -9.72 33.50
C MET A 87 11.92 -9.24 34.91
N ALA A 88 12.56 -8.07 35.04
CA ALA A 88 12.97 -7.52 36.32
C ALA A 88 11.85 -6.70 37.00
N ALA A 89 11.61 -6.94 38.30
CA ALA A 89 10.49 -6.33 39.04
C ALA A 89 10.58 -4.80 39.21
N ASN A 90 11.78 -4.21 39.16
CA ASN A 90 12.02 -2.78 39.37
C ASN A 90 12.91 -2.19 38.26
N LYS A 91 12.34 -1.33 37.41
CA LYS A 91 13.04 -0.71 36.29
C LYS A 91 13.83 0.53 36.72
N THR A 92 15.17 0.46 36.66
CA THR A 92 16.07 1.60 36.89
C THR A 92 17.25 1.51 35.93
N ASP A 93 17.83 2.64 35.51
CA ASP A 93 18.96 2.68 34.55
C ASP A 93 20.10 1.74 34.92
N ALA A 94 20.39 1.61 36.22
CA ALA A 94 21.48 0.76 36.66
C ALA A 94 21.07 -0.69 37.01
N ASN A 95 19.76 -1.01 37.00
CA ASN A 95 19.28 -2.39 36.84
C ASN A 95 19.28 -2.80 35.37
N ASP A 96 18.96 -1.88 34.46
CA ASP A 96 19.03 -2.10 33.01
C ASP A 96 20.50 -2.37 32.61
N ALA A 97 21.46 -1.61 33.15
CA ALA A 97 22.89 -1.88 32.98
C ALA A 97 23.31 -3.26 33.53
N ASP A 98 22.79 -3.70 34.69
CA ASP A 98 23.11 -5.02 35.26
C ASP A 98 22.51 -6.16 34.43
N GLY A 99 21.28 -6.02 33.95
CA GLY A 99 20.69 -6.99 33.04
C GLY A 99 21.42 -7.06 31.70
N LEU A 100 21.93 -5.94 31.17
CA LEU A 100 22.81 -5.95 29.99
C LEU A 100 24.14 -6.67 30.27
N ALA A 101 24.72 -6.50 31.46
CA ALA A 101 25.92 -7.22 31.88
C ALA A 101 25.65 -8.73 32.00
N GLN A 102 24.46 -9.11 32.48
CA GLN A 102 24.03 -10.52 32.55
C GLN A 102 23.87 -11.12 31.16
N LEU A 103 23.29 -10.38 30.20
CA LEU A 103 23.22 -10.82 28.81
C LEU A 103 24.62 -11.00 28.22
N ALA A 104 25.55 -10.08 28.51
CA ALA A 104 26.94 -10.18 28.08
C ALA A 104 27.62 -11.47 28.59
N GLU A 105 27.36 -11.82 29.86
CA GLU A 105 27.86 -13.03 30.53
C GLU A 105 27.28 -14.32 29.93
N VAL A 106 25.95 -14.38 29.77
CA VAL A 106 25.26 -15.56 29.22
C VAL A 106 25.50 -15.73 27.71
N GLY A 107 25.81 -14.64 27.00
CA GLY A 107 25.99 -14.66 25.54
C GLY A 107 24.67 -14.75 24.76
N PHE A 108 23.53 -14.61 25.43
CA PHE A 108 22.20 -14.71 24.81
C PHE A 108 21.70 -13.35 24.35
N TYR A 109 22.29 -12.83 23.27
CA TYR A 109 21.87 -11.56 22.66
C TYR A 109 22.04 -11.60 21.15
N ARG A 110 21.46 -10.61 20.46
CA ARG A 110 21.62 -10.45 19.02
C ARG A 110 22.47 -9.22 18.75
N GLU A 111 23.70 -9.44 18.31
CA GLU A 111 24.63 -8.37 17.92
C GLU A 111 24.12 -7.62 16.68
N VAL A 112 24.24 -6.30 16.73
CA VAL A 112 23.90 -5.38 15.65
C VAL A 112 25.18 -4.86 15.04
N ARG A 113 25.34 -5.08 13.72
CA ARG A 113 26.44 -4.51 12.96
C ARG A 113 26.37 -2.98 13.00
N VAL A 114 27.35 -2.35 13.64
CA VAL A 114 27.50 -0.89 13.68
C VAL A 114 28.14 -0.39 12.38
N LYS A 115 27.62 0.72 11.85
CA LYS A 115 28.10 1.31 10.58
C LYS A 115 29.34 2.15 10.84
N GLY A 116 30.31 2.13 9.93
CA GLY A 116 31.49 3.01 10.00
C GLY A 116 31.15 4.50 9.87
N PHE A 117 32.02 5.37 10.41
CA PHE A 117 31.83 6.83 10.42
C PHE A 117 31.60 7.43 9.02
N ASP A 118 32.30 6.96 7.99
CA ASP A 118 32.12 7.42 6.61
C ASP A 118 30.67 7.25 6.11
N SER A 119 30.04 6.12 6.48
CA SER A 119 28.65 5.83 6.12
C SER A 119 27.66 6.70 6.90
N MET A 120 28.03 7.14 8.11
CA MET A 120 27.25 8.06 8.91
C MET A 120 27.32 9.47 8.32
N LEU A 121 28.51 9.95 7.98
CA LEU A 121 28.71 11.26 7.36
C LEU A 121 27.92 11.40 6.05
N MET A 122 28.00 10.39 5.18
CA MET A 122 27.25 10.32 3.93
C MET A 122 25.73 10.32 4.15
N ARG A 123 25.24 9.59 5.16
CA ARG A 123 23.82 9.59 5.53
C ARG A 123 23.35 10.92 6.10
N THR A 124 24.19 11.60 6.88
CA THR A 124 23.91 12.94 7.41
C THR A 124 23.78 13.93 6.27
N LEU A 125 24.70 13.92 5.31
CA LEU A 125 24.66 14.77 4.12
C LEU A 125 23.38 14.57 3.30
N ILE A 126 22.97 13.31 3.06
CA ILE A 126 21.72 12.98 2.37
C ILE A 126 20.50 13.50 3.13
N THR A 127 20.52 13.37 4.46
CA THR A 127 19.42 13.79 5.34
C THR A 127 19.28 15.30 5.32
N ALA A 128 20.38 16.05 5.45
CA ALA A 128 20.41 17.50 5.35
C ALA A 128 19.91 17.99 3.98
N ARG A 129 20.42 17.42 2.88
CA ARG A 129 19.97 17.74 1.52
C ARG A 129 18.48 17.49 1.32
N ARG A 130 17.98 16.35 1.82
CA ARG A 130 16.55 16.00 1.75
C ARG A 130 15.69 16.99 2.52
N GLN A 131 16.16 17.46 3.69
CA GLN A 131 15.43 18.42 4.49
C GLN A 131 15.31 19.78 3.79
N LEU A 132 16.41 20.29 3.23
CA LEU A 132 16.38 21.53 2.44
C LEU A 132 15.49 21.39 1.19
N MET A 133 15.50 20.23 0.53
CA MET A 133 14.61 19.99 -0.61
C MET A 133 13.12 19.98 -0.23
N LYS A 134 12.77 19.47 0.97
CA LYS A 134 11.40 19.58 1.51
C LYS A 134 11.03 21.03 1.79
N MET A 135 11.89 21.77 2.49
CA MET A 135 11.68 23.19 2.79
C MET A 135 11.48 24.01 1.50
N ARG A 136 12.27 23.75 0.45
CA ARG A 136 12.10 24.36 -0.87
C ARG A 136 10.70 24.16 -1.44
N VAL A 137 10.20 22.92 -1.44
CA VAL A 137 8.88 22.59 -2.00
C VAL A 137 7.77 23.25 -1.16
N GLN A 138 7.88 23.16 0.16
CA GLN A 138 6.94 23.79 1.08
C GLN A 138 6.86 25.30 0.86
N MET A 139 8.01 25.99 0.80
CA MET A 139 8.06 27.43 0.58
C MET A 139 7.48 27.83 -0.78
N SER A 140 7.75 27.07 -1.86
CA SER A 140 7.13 27.35 -3.17
C SER A 140 5.60 27.17 -3.17
N ASN A 141 5.07 26.20 -2.41
CA ASN A 141 3.63 26.01 -2.29
C ASN A 141 2.99 27.10 -1.44
N GLN A 142 3.68 27.57 -0.41
CA GLN A 142 3.23 28.67 0.43
C GLN A 142 3.16 29.98 -0.35
N ILE A 143 4.20 30.32 -1.13
CA ILE A 143 4.19 31.48 -2.03
C ILE A 143 3.00 31.41 -3.00
N ARG A 144 2.78 30.25 -3.66
CA ARG A 144 1.62 30.05 -4.54
C ARG A 144 0.28 30.22 -3.81
N GLY A 145 0.18 29.73 -2.57
CA GLY A 145 -1.03 29.84 -1.76
C GLY A 145 -1.35 31.28 -1.38
N LEU A 146 -0.34 32.04 -0.95
CA LEU A 146 -0.49 33.45 -0.59
C LEU A 146 -0.89 34.29 -1.80
N MET A 147 -0.19 34.14 -2.93
CA MET A 147 -0.50 34.88 -4.16
C MET A 147 -1.90 34.56 -4.70
N LYS A 148 -2.37 33.31 -4.55
CA LYS A 148 -3.72 32.91 -4.99
C LYS A 148 -4.84 33.68 -4.27
N THR A 149 -4.64 34.09 -3.02
CA THR A 149 -5.62 34.89 -2.27
C THR A 149 -5.90 36.24 -2.94
N PHE A 150 -4.90 36.78 -3.64
CA PHE A 150 -4.98 38.04 -4.38
C PHE A 150 -5.29 37.83 -5.87
N GLY A 151 -5.80 36.66 -6.27
CA GLY A 151 -6.13 36.35 -7.66
C GLY A 151 -4.93 36.03 -8.57
N LEU A 152 -3.70 36.10 -8.06
CA LEU A 152 -2.48 35.87 -8.82
C LEU A 152 -2.13 34.37 -8.88
N VAL A 153 -2.50 33.72 -9.98
CA VAL A 153 -2.29 32.27 -10.17
C VAL A 153 -0.93 32.00 -10.83
N VAL A 154 0.08 31.67 -10.02
CA VAL A 154 1.44 31.39 -10.52
C VAL A 154 1.46 30.14 -11.43
N PRO A 155 1.90 30.25 -12.71
CA PRO A 155 2.00 29.12 -13.63
C PRO A 155 2.96 28.02 -13.16
N LYS A 156 2.82 26.83 -13.75
CA LYS A 156 3.75 25.72 -13.49
C LYS A 156 5.15 26.11 -13.98
N GLY A 157 6.13 25.95 -13.09
CA GLY A 157 7.51 26.29 -13.37
C GLY A 157 8.41 25.75 -12.25
N ALA A 158 9.66 25.43 -12.58
CA ALA A 158 10.67 24.99 -11.64
C ALA A 158 11.92 25.87 -11.77
N GLY A 159 12.67 25.99 -10.69
CA GLY A 159 13.89 26.78 -10.69
C GLY A 159 13.63 28.25 -11.05
N SER A 160 14.52 28.86 -11.84
CA SER A 160 14.41 30.26 -12.27
C SER A 160 13.10 30.60 -12.99
N VAL A 161 12.43 29.62 -13.60
CA VAL A 161 11.12 29.81 -14.24
C VAL A 161 10.03 30.11 -13.19
N PHE A 162 10.06 29.44 -12.03
CA PHE A 162 9.12 29.75 -10.95
C PHE A 162 9.34 31.16 -10.40
N GLU A 163 10.60 31.52 -10.19
CA GLU A 163 11.02 32.81 -9.68
C GLU A 163 10.57 33.96 -10.58
N ARG A 164 10.83 33.83 -11.89
CA ARG A 164 10.37 34.79 -12.90
C ARG A 164 8.85 34.94 -12.90
N ASN A 165 8.12 33.82 -12.89
CA ASN A 165 6.66 33.85 -12.88
C ASN A 165 6.09 34.55 -11.64
N VAL A 166 6.74 34.42 -10.48
CA VAL A 166 6.34 35.12 -9.26
C VAL A 166 6.61 36.62 -9.40
N LEU A 167 7.80 37.01 -9.87
CA LEU A 167 8.17 38.40 -10.06
C LEU A 167 7.24 39.11 -11.05
N THR A 168 6.95 38.50 -12.20
CA THR A 168 6.06 39.08 -13.21
C THR A 168 4.64 39.29 -12.70
N LEU A 169 4.13 38.38 -11.86
CA LEU A 169 2.79 38.52 -11.28
C LEU A 169 2.73 39.55 -10.16
N LEU A 170 3.86 39.99 -9.61
CA LEU A 170 3.93 41.04 -8.60
C LEU A 170 4.13 42.44 -9.22
N GLU A 171 4.27 42.54 -10.54
CA GLU A 171 4.34 43.83 -11.24
C GLU A 171 3.02 44.59 -11.05
N GLY A 172 3.08 45.76 -10.42
CA GLY A 172 1.90 46.57 -10.08
C GLY A 172 1.27 46.27 -8.71
N GLU A 173 1.82 45.34 -7.93
CA GLU A 173 1.29 44.89 -6.63
C GLU A 173 2.28 45.20 -5.48
N ASP A 174 2.58 46.48 -5.26
CA ASP A 174 3.70 46.93 -4.41
C ASP A 174 3.65 46.44 -2.96
N ASP A 175 2.48 46.45 -2.32
CA ASP A 175 2.32 46.00 -0.93
C ASP A 175 2.49 44.48 -0.80
N LEU A 176 1.95 43.73 -1.76
CA LEU A 176 2.10 42.28 -1.80
C LEU A 176 3.55 41.90 -2.11
N ALA A 177 4.22 42.65 -2.99
CA ALA A 177 5.64 42.43 -3.32
C ALA A 177 6.53 42.54 -2.07
N ARG A 178 6.30 43.52 -1.19
CA ARG A 178 7.05 43.67 0.07
C ARG A 178 6.94 42.44 0.98
N ILE A 179 5.81 41.72 0.93
CA ILE A 179 5.57 40.50 1.73
C ILE A 179 6.14 39.26 1.06
N ILE A 180 6.00 39.13 -0.27
CA ILE A 180 6.35 37.90 -1.01
C ILE A 180 7.84 37.84 -1.36
N LEU A 181 8.50 38.97 -1.65
CA LEU A 181 9.91 39.00 -2.05
C LEU A 181 10.87 38.40 -1.01
N PRO A 182 10.74 38.64 0.31
CA PRO A 182 11.56 37.97 1.32
C PRO A 182 11.41 36.44 1.30
N LEU A 183 10.20 35.92 1.10
CA LEU A 183 9.93 34.49 1.00
C LEU A 183 10.55 33.89 -0.26
N LEU A 184 10.46 34.62 -1.39
CA LEU A 184 11.06 34.22 -2.65
C LEU A 184 12.59 34.17 -2.56
N LYS A 185 13.21 35.15 -1.87
CA LYS A 185 14.66 35.18 -1.61
C LYS A 185 15.10 33.98 -0.78
N ALA A 186 14.42 33.71 0.34
CA ALA A 186 14.71 32.54 1.17
C ALA A 186 14.56 31.21 0.39
N TRP A 187 13.55 31.12 -0.47
CA TRP A 187 13.37 29.97 -1.36
C TRP A 187 14.54 29.81 -2.36
N SER A 188 15.06 30.92 -2.90
CA SER A 188 16.20 30.92 -3.82
C SER A 188 17.48 30.51 -3.10
N ASP A 189 17.73 31.01 -1.88
CA ASP A 189 18.89 30.63 -1.06
C ASP A 189 18.88 29.13 -0.73
N ILE A 190 17.72 28.59 -0.35
CA ILE A 190 17.56 27.15 -0.10
C ILE A 190 17.93 26.33 -1.34
N ARG A 191 17.59 26.81 -2.55
CA ARG A 191 17.97 26.12 -3.80
C ARG A 191 19.48 26.06 -3.99
N VAL A 192 20.18 27.17 -3.72
CA VAL A 192 21.64 27.24 -3.80
C VAL A 192 22.25 26.24 -2.83
N ARG A 193 21.80 26.22 -1.56
CA ARG A 193 22.27 25.26 -0.55
C ARG A 193 21.99 23.79 -0.93
N VAL A 194 20.84 23.50 -1.55
CA VAL A 194 20.56 22.15 -2.07
C VAL A 194 21.55 21.75 -3.18
N ALA A 195 21.91 22.68 -4.06
CA ALA A 195 22.89 22.43 -5.11
C ALA A 195 24.29 22.18 -4.53
N GLU A 196 24.72 22.97 -3.54
CA GLU A 196 25.98 22.78 -2.81
C GLU A 196 26.08 21.39 -2.17
N LEU A 197 25.07 20.99 -1.38
CA LEU A 197 25.04 19.66 -0.76
C LEU A 197 24.96 18.53 -1.79
N THR A 198 24.33 18.78 -2.95
CA THR A 198 24.32 17.83 -4.07
C THR A 198 25.71 17.67 -4.66
N LYS A 199 26.46 18.77 -4.84
CA LYS A 199 27.84 18.73 -5.33
C LYS A 199 28.74 17.95 -4.36
N GLN A 200 28.65 18.24 -3.05
CA GLN A 200 29.40 17.50 -2.03
C GLN A 200 29.10 15.99 -2.08
N LEU A 201 27.82 15.62 -2.24
CA LEU A 201 27.41 14.21 -2.33
C LEU A 201 27.97 13.53 -3.57
N VAL A 202 27.99 14.23 -4.71
CA VAL A 202 28.58 13.72 -5.96
C VAL A 202 30.08 13.54 -5.81
N THR A 203 30.79 14.50 -5.21
CA THR A 203 32.24 14.39 -4.95
C THR A 203 32.56 13.21 -4.04
N MET A 204 31.84 13.05 -2.92
CA MET A 204 32.03 11.92 -1.99
C MET A 204 31.67 10.56 -2.62
N ALA A 205 30.64 10.51 -3.46
CA ALA A 205 30.31 9.28 -4.19
C ALA A 205 31.33 8.98 -5.31
N GLY A 206 31.97 10.01 -5.86
CA GLY A 206 32.98 9.90 -6.91
C GLY A 206 34.30 9.30 -6.43
N THR A 207 34.64 9.39 -5.14
CA THR A 207 35.87 8.83 -4.57
C THR A 207 35.74 7.34 -4.20
N ASP A 208 34.54 6.81 -4.01
CA ASP A 208 34.28 5.41 -3.67
C ASP A 208 34.14 4.51 -4.91
N GLN A 209 35.03 3.52 -5.04
CA GLN A 209 35.04 2.54 -6.13
C GLN A 209 33.71 1.79 -6.27
N ARG A 210 33.01 1.49 -5.17
CA ARG A 210 31.71 0.80 -5.18
C ARG A 210 30.61 1.71 -5.72
N CYS A 211 30.64 3.00 -5.37
CA CYS A 211 29.71 3.98 -5.92
C CYS A 211 29.97 4.19 -7.42
N ARG A 212 31.23 4.26 -7.86
CA ARG A 212 31.59 4.31 -9.30
C ARG A 212 31.06 3.10 -10.07
N LEU A 213 31.22 1.88 -9.52
CA LEU A 213 30.69 0.63 -10.10
C LEU A 213 29.15 0.58 -10.12
N LEU A 214 28.47 1.17 -9.13
CA LEU A 214 27.02 1.26 -9.14
C LEU A 214 26.50 2.36 -10.08
N THR A 215 27.29 3.42 -10.33
CA THR A 215 26.96 4.47 -11.31
C THR A 215 27.06 3.96 -12.76
N SER A 216 27.87 2.93 -13.01
CA SER A 216 27.95 2.30 -14.34
C SER A 216 26.69 1.51 -14.70
N VAL A 217 25.82 1.21 -13.73
CA VAL A 217 24.49 0.64 -13.95
C VAL A 217 23.54 1.73 -14.45
N ARG A 218 23.12 1.64 -15.71
CA ARG A 218 22.26 2.64 -16.35
C ARG A 218 20.94 2.81 -15.57
N GLY A 219 20.69 4.02 -15.06
CA GLY A 219 19.52 4.37 -14.26
C GLY A 219 19.81 4.62 -12.77
N VAL A 220 21.02 4.32 -12.30
CA VAL A 220 21.46 4.60 -10.93
C VAL A 220 22.22 5.93 -10.90
N GLY A 221 21.54 7.00 -10.48
CA GLY A 221 22.19 8.31 -10.25
C GLY A 221 22.93 8.37 -8.91
N THR A 222 23.91 9.28 -8.78
CA THR A 222 24.76 9.49 -7.59
C THR A 222 24.00 9.66 -6.28
N VAL A 223 22.77 10.19 -6.33
CA VAL A 223 21.87 10.33 -5.17
C VAL A 223 21.40 8.99 -4.60
N ILE A 224 21.33 7.93 -5.41
CA ILE A 224 20.92 6.57 -5.00
C ILE A 224 22.09 5.87 -4.28
N LEU A 225 23.33 6.18 -4.67
CA LEU A 225 24.59 5.60 -4.14
C LEU A 225 24.87 5.99 -2.69
N GLY A 226 24.51 7.23 -2.34
CA GLY A 226 24.49 7.79 -1.00
C GLY A 226 24.01 6.84 0.11
N ALA A 227 22.99 6.04 -0.19
CA ALA A 227 22.28 5.22 0.79
C ALA A 227 22.90 3.82 1.00
N THR A 228 23.86 3.42 0.16
CA THR A 228 24.51 2.10 0.17
C THR A 228 25.95 2.18 0.67
N GLY A 229 26.16 2.78 1.84
CA GLY A 229 27.47 2.73 2.53
C GLY A 229 27.92 1.28 2.80
N ARG A 230 29.24 1.06 2.72
CA ARG A 230 30.01 -0.21 2.85
C ARG A 230 29.21 -1.39 3.42
N ARG A 231 28.62 -2.20 2.54
CA ARG A 231 28.12 -3.56 2.85
C ARG A 231 29.08 -4.58 2.26
N GLU A 232 30.00 -5.08 3.07
CA GLU A 232 30.65 -6.37 2.76
C GLU A 232 29.66 -7.49 3.07
N ARG A 233 29.39 -8.33 2.06
CA ARG A 233 28.53 -9.52 2.15
C ARG A 233 29.41 -10.70 2.57
N GLY A 234 29.02 -11.37 3.66
CA GLY A 234 29.42 -12.75 3.92
C GLY A 234 28.73 -13.72 2.95
N ALA A 235 29.23 -14.95 2.87
CA ALA A 235 28.86 -15.97 1.90
C ALA A 235 27.34 -16.22 1.78
N PRO A 236 26.83 -16.62 0.60
CA PRO A 236 25.40 -16.82 0.38
C PRO A 236 24.89 -18.00 1.21
N ARG A 237 23.79 -17.79 1.94
CA ARG A 237 22.96 -18.91 2.42
C ARG A 237 22.34 -19.59 1.19
N PRO A 238 22.24 -20.93 1.16
CA PRO A 238 21.51 -21.61 0.10
C PRO A 238 20.04 -21.18 0.16
N GLU A 239 19.57 -20.50 -0.88
CA GLU A 239 18.15 -20.30 -1.11
C GLU A 239 17.54 -21.63 -1.52
N LEU A 240 16.85 -22.29 -0.59
CA LEU A 240 15.79 -23.23 -0.97
C LEU A 240 14.73 -22.42 -1.71
N ARG A 241 14.80 -22.42 -3.05
CA ARG A 241 13.77 -21.88 -3.94
C ARG A 241 12.52 -22.75 -3.84
N LEU A 242 11.77 -22.60 -2.75
CA LEU A 242 10.47 -23.26 -2.53
C LEU A 242 9.32 -22.62 -3.32
N TYR A 243 9.60 -21.61 -4.15
CA TYR A 243 8.58 -20.78 -4.80
C TYR A 243 9.06 -20.35 -6.21
N ASN A 244 8.47 -20.95 -7.24
CA ASN A 244 8.79 -20.80 -8.66
C ASN A 244 7.89 -19.75 -9.36
N ASP A 245 8.21 -19.39 -10.61
CA ASP A 245 7.49 -18.38 -11.42
C ASP A 245 6.01 -18.77 -11.65
N GLU A 246 5.70 -20.06 -11.69
CA GLU A 246 4.35 -20.60 -11.80
C GLU A 246 3.47 -20.23 -10.62
N MET A 247 4.01 -20.28 -9.39
CA MET A 247 3.27 -19.87 -8.19
C MET A 247 3.00 -18.37 -8.19
N ASP A 248 3.96 -17.55 -8.63
CA ASP A 248 3.76 -16.10 -8.72
C ASP A 248 2.68 -15.76 -9.78
N SER A 249 2.63 -16.50 -10.90
CA SER A 249 1.57 -16.38 -11.90
C SER A 249 0.18 -16.74 -11.34
N ALA A 250 0.06 -17.89 -10.67
CA ALA A 250 -1.18 -18.31 -10.02
C ALA A 250 -1.64 -17.31 -8.96
N LEU A 251 -0.72 -16.77 -8.16
CA LEU A 251 -1.01 -15.77 -7.14
C LEU A 251 -1.50 -14.45 -7.76
N VAL A 252 -0.97 -14.04 -8.92
CA VAL A 252 -1.46 -12.86 -9.65
C VAL A 252 -2.89 -13.07 -10.14
N THR A 253 -3.21 -14.23 -10.73
CA THR A 253 -4.59 -14.54 -11.15
C THR A 253 -5.57 -14.50 -9.98
N LEU A 254 -5.22 -15.12 -8.84
CA LEU A 254 -6.03 -15.07 -7.62
C LEU A 254 -6.17 -13.64 -7.08
N TRP A 255 -5.12 -12.82 -7.16
CA TRP A 255 -5.18 -11.42 -6.76
C TRP A 255 -6.10 -10.59 -7.66
N GLU A 256 -6.08 -10.82 -8.98
CA GLU A 256 -7.00 -10.17 -9.92
C GLU A 256 -8.45 -10.61 -9.69
N ALA A 257 -8.69 -11.92 -9.52
CA ALA A 257 -10.00 -12.49 -9.19
C ALA A 257 -10.57 -11.96 -7.86
N SER A 258 -9.70 -11.55 -6.93
CA SER A 258 -10.09 -10.91 -5.67
C SER A 258 -10.43 -9.41 -5.77
N ASP A 259 -10.48 -8.83 -6.98
CA ASP A 259 -10.54 -7.39 -7.22
C ASP A 259 -9.39 -6.63 -6.50
N ARG A 260 -8.19 -7.22 -6.60
CA ARG A 260 -6.90 -6.65 -6.19
C ARG A 260 -6.83 -6.24 -4.71
N VAL A 261 -7.37 -7.05 -3.81
CA VAL A 261 -7.34 -6.75 -2.37
C VAL A 261 -5.91 -6.78 -1.80
N CYS A 262 -5.71 -6.19 -0.61
CA CYS A 262 -4.39 -6.21 0.04
C CYS A 262 -4.04 -7.62 0.55
N GLY A 263 -2.75 -7.91 0.76
CA GLY A 263 -2.28 -9.28 1.06
C GLY A 263 -2.89 -9.90 2.31
N LYS A 264 -3.23 -9.09 3.31
CA LYS A 264 -3.95 -9.56 4.52
C LYS A 264 -5.37 -10.05 4.21
N ARG A 265 -6.11 -9.35 3.33
CA ARG A 265 -7.46 -9.75 2.91
C ARG A 265 -7.38 -10.91 1.92
N LEU A 266 -6.41 -10.87 0.99
CA LEU A 266 -6.19 -11.96 0.04
C LEU A 266 -5.87 -13.25 0.78
N HIS A 267 -4.94 -13.23 1.73
CA HIS A 267 -4.60 -14.39 2.56
C HIS A 267 -5.83 -15.06 3.20
N ALA A 268 -6.74 -14.27 3.77
CA ALA A 268 -7.98 -14.81 4.36
C ALA A 268 -8.99 -15.31 3.32
N MET A 269 -8.94 -14.78 2.09
CA MET A 269 -9.81 -15.15 0.98
C MET A 269 -9.31 -16.37 0.21
N LEU A 270 -7.99 -16.65 0.22
CA LEU A 270 -7.35 -17.66 -0.61
C LEU A 270 -7.99 -19.05 -0.50
N PRO A 271 -8.30 -19.60 0.69
CA PRO A 271 -8.91 -20.93 0.78
C PRO A 271 -10.24 -21.02 0.01
N LEU A 272 -11.12 -20.05 0.24
CA LEU A 272 -12.44 -19.96 -0.41
C LEU A 272 -12.31 -19.71 -1.92
N LEU A 273 -11.39 -18.82 -2.30
CA LEU A 273 -11.21 -18.40 -3.69
C LEU A 273 -10.59 -19.52 -4.54
N VAL A 274 -9.55 -20.21 -4.03
CA VAL A 274 -8.93 -21.34 -4.73
C VAL A 274 -9.96 -22.45 -4.95
N GLU A 275 -10.72 -22.81 -3.91
CA GLU A 275 -11.74 -23.85 -4.02
C GLU A 275 -12.83 -23.49 -5.04
N ALA A 276 -13.31 -22.24 -5.03
CA ALA A 276 -14.29 -21.78 -6.01
C ALA A 276 -13.71 -21.77 -7.43
N MET A 277 -12.48 -21.30 -7.63
CA MET A 277 -11.85 -21.27 -8.94
C MET A 277 -11.57 -22.68 -9.49
N GLU A 278 -11.21 -23.64 -8.66
CA GLU A 278 -11.05 -25.05 -9.05
C GLU A 278 -12.42 -25.69 -9.39
N ARG A 279 -13.44 -25.45 -8.56
CA ARG A 279 -14.80 -26.00 -8.74
C ARG A 279 -15.43 -25.56 -10.07
N HIS A 280 -15.23 -24.31 -10.45
CA HIS A 280 -15.77 -23.74 -11.69
C HIS A 280 -14.83 -23.93 -12.90
N GLY A 281 -13.71 -24.64 -12.74
CA GLY A 281 -12.80 -24.96 -13.85
C GLY A 281 -11.94 -23.79 -14.33
N HIS A 282 -11.84 -22.70 -13.57
CA HIS A 282 -11.04 -21.51 -13.94
C HIS A 282 -9.55 -21.69 -13.74
N MET A 283 -9.16 -22.61 -12.87
CA MET A 283 -7.76 -22.96 -12.64
C MET A 283 -7.63 -24.39 -12.12
N THR A 284 -6.51 -25.03 -12.39
CA THR A 284 -6.13 -26.31 -11.79
C THR A 284 -4.73 -26.16 -11.23
N LEU A 285 -4.61 -26.15 -9.90
CA LEU A 285 -3.32 -26.00 -9.24
C LEU A 285 -2.70 -27.37 -8.98
N LEU A 286 -1.40 -27.50 -9.30
CA LEU A 286 -0.62 -28.64 -8.84
C LEU A 286 -0.64 -28.69 -7.29
N PRO A 287 -0.73 -29.87 -6.66
CA PRO A 287 -0.86 -29.99 -5.20
C PRO A 287 0.21 -29.21 -4.41
N ALA A 288 1.46 -29.20 -4.91
CA ALA A 288 2.56 -28.45 -4.32
C ALA A 288 2.35 -26.93 -4.40
N ILE A 289 1.85 -26.41 -5.53
CA ILE A 289 1.55 -24.99 -5.71
C ILE A 289 0.37 -24.57 -4.83
N ARG A 290 -0.69 -25.38 -4.79
CA ARG A 290 -1.85 -25.18 -3.93
C ARG A 290 -1.45 -25.09 -2.46
N ALA A 291 -0.68 -26.06 -1.97
CA ALA A 291 -0.17 -26.05 -0.60
C ALA A 291 0.71 -24.82 -0.32
N GLY A 292 1.58 -24.45 -1.26
CA GLY A 292 2.42 -23.26 -1.14
C GLY A 292 1.64 -21.96 -1.07
N ILE A 293 0.58 -21.80 -1.88
CA ILE A 293 -0.29 -20.62 -1.87
C ILE A 293 -1.10 -20.53 -0.58
N LEU A 294 -1.71 -21.64 -0.15
CA LEU A 294 -2.55 -21.67 1.05
C LEU A 294 -1.75 -21.49 2.35
N THR A 295 -0.48 -21.90 2.38
CA THR A 295 0.41 -21.69 3.54
C THR A 295 1.13 -20.33 3.50
N MET A 296 1.06 -19.60 2.38
CA MET A 296 1.78 -18.35 2.20
C MET A 296 1.28 -17.25 3.14
N SER A 297 2.18 -16.66 3.92
CA SER A 297 1.84 -15.57 4.83
C SER A 297 1.46 -14.28 4.09
N ALA A 298 0.57 -13.47 4.67
CA ALA A 298 0.14 -12.19 4.11
C ALA A 298 1.29 -11.24 3.71
N ALA A 299 2.36 -11.20 4.51
CA ALA A 299 3.55 -10.39 4.20
C ALA A 299 4.36 -10.94 3.02
N THR A 300 4.33 -12.25 2.78
CA THR A 300 4.96 -12.87 1.62
C THR A 300 4.15 -12.61 0.37
N ILE A 301 2.83 -12.75 0.44
CA ILE A 301 1.89 -12.36 -0.62
C ILE A 301 2.14 -10.91 -1.05
N ASP A 302 2.22 -9.97 -0.09
CA ASP A 302 2.48 -8.56 -0.41
C ASP A 302 3.85 -8.32 -1.06
N ARG A 303 4.89 -9.08 -0.68
CA ARG A 303 6.22 -8.99 -1.29
C ARG A 303 6.23 -9.55 -2.71
N ARG A 304 5.58 -10.68 -2.95
CA ARG A 304 5.48 -11.32 -4.27
C ARG A 304 4.64 -10.51 -5.25
N LEU A 305 3.56 -9.90 -4.76
CA LEU A 305 2.71 -9.02 -5.57
C LEU A 305 3.28 -7.60 -5.75
N ALA A 306 4.38 -7.23 -5.06
CA ALA A 306 4.93 -5.88 -5.12
C ALA A 306 5.31 -5.42 -6.54
N PRO A 307 5.99 -6.23 -7.38
CA PRO A 307 6.32 -5.85 -8.76
C PRO A 307 5.08 -5.56 -9.61
N PHE A 308 4.01 -6.34 -9.42
CA PHE A 308 2.75 -6.20 -10.16
C PHE A 308 1.90 -5.01 -9.68
N ARG A 309 2.03 -4.63 -8.40
CA ARG A 309 1.34 -3.46 -7.82
C ARG A 309 1.92 -2.13 -8.26
N GLU A 310 3.20 -2.06 -8.61
CA GLU A 310 3.85 -0.78 -8.97
C GLU A 310 3.33 -0.20 -10.29
N GLY A 311 2.88 -1.03 -11.23
CA GLY A 311 2.20 -0.60 -12.47
C GLY A 311 0.74 -0.12 -12.27
N ALA A 312 0.09 -0.53 -11.16
CA ALA A 312 -1.33 -0.28 -10.89
C ALA A 312 -1.60 0.90 -9.94
N LYS A 313 -0.58 1.65 -9.51
CA LYS A 313 -0.74 2.74 -8.53
C LYS A 313 -1.47 3.94 -9.14
N ARG A 314 -2.72 4.17 -8.74
CA ARG A 314 -3.36 5.49 -8.79
C ARG A 314 -2.59 6.43 -7.84
N ARG A 315 -2.11 7.57 -8.33
CA ARG A 315 -1.55 8.63 -7.47
C ARG A 315 -2.66 9.11 -6.52
N ARG A 316 -2.65 8.68 -5.26
CA ARG A 316 -3.47 9.30 -4.21
C ARG A 316 -2.99 10.74 -4.02
N ARG A 317 -3.84 11.71 -4.38
CA ARG A 317 -3.71 13.07 -3.83
C ARG A 317 -4.05 13.00 -2.36
N ALA A 318 -3.18 13.53 -1.51
CA ALA A 318 -3.51 13.72 -0.11
C ALA A 318 -4.64 14.75 -0.01
N PRO A 319 -5.72 14.50 0.77
CA PRO A 319 -6.72 15.52 1.02
C PRO A 319 -6.12 16.66 1.87
N PRO A 320 -6.51 17.94 1.67
CA PRO A 320 -5.88 19.09 2.32
C PRO A 320 -6.16 19.26 3.82
N SER A 321 -6.90 18.37 4.47
CA SER A 321 -7.58 18.70 5.74
C SER A 321 -6.99 18.05 7.00
N ALA A 322 -5.73 17.61 6.99
CA ALA A 322 -5.12 16.94 8.17
C ALA A 322 -4.99 17.88 9.39
N ALA A 323 -4.89 19.20 9.17
CA ALA A 323 -4.74 20.20 10.24
C ALA A 323 -6.06 20.52 10.97
N VAL A 324 -7.21 20.44 10.29
CA VAL A 324 -8.53 20.80 10.87
C VAL A 324 -9.12 19.68 11.73
N LYS A 325 -8.69 18.43 11.53
CA LYS A 325 -9.16 17.26 12.33
C LYS A 325 -8.51 17.15 13.72
N ALA A 326 -7.57 18.04 14.05
CA ALA A 326 -6.82 17.99 15.31
C ALA A 326 -7.58 18.59 16.50
N ALA A 327 -8.53 19.50 16.28
CA ALA A 327 -9.16 20.32 17.33
C ALA A 327 -10.52 19.79 17.87
N VAL A 328 -11.02 18.66 17.37
CA VAL A 328 -12.34 18.13 17.79
C VAL A 328 -12.15 16.93 18.76
N PRO A 329 -12.72 16.97 19.97
CA PRO A 329 -12.81 15.81 20.84
C PRO A 329 -13.70 14.76 20.17
N VAL A 330 -13.20 13.54 20.01
CA VAL A 330 -13.95 12.43 19.44
C VAL A 330 -14.40 11.53 20.58
N ARG A 331 -15.70 11.51 20.87
CA ARG A 331 -16.31 10.47 21.70
C ARG A 331 -16.34 9.14 20.95
N THR A 332 -16.15 8.10 21.73
CA THR A 332 -16.03 6.70 21.32
C THR A 332 -17.38 6.10 20.95
N PHE A 333 -17.31 5.20 19.98
CA PHE A 333 -18.36 4.34 19.46
C PHE A 333 -18.89 3.40 20.56
N ALA A 334 -19.88 3.82 21.36
CA ALA A 334 -20.21 3.14 22.61
C ALA A 334 -21.69 2.81 22.88
N ASP A 335 -22.62 3.13 21.98
CA ASP A 335 -24.05 2.95 22.32
C ASP A 335 -24.64 1.63 21.77
N TRP A 336 -24.05 1.02 20.73
CA TRP A 336 -24.56 -0.24 20.15
C TRP A 336 -24.12 -1.51 20.90
N GLY A 337 -23.00 -1.48 21.62
CA GLY A 337 -22.42 -2.68 22.24
C GLY A 337 -22.10 -3.79 21.22
N ASP A 338 -22.72 -4.96 21.37
CA ASP A 338 -22.67 -6.09 20.44
C ASP A 338 -24.09 -6.47 19.97
N PRO A 339 -24.70 -5.67 19.07
CA PRO A 339 -26.08 -5.85 18.68
C PRO A 339 -26.27 -7.19 17.93
N LEU A 340 -27.51 -7.68 17.92
CA LEU A 340 -27.89 -8.81 17.07
C LEU A 340 -27.67 -8.46 15.58
N PRO A 341 -27.36 -9.43 14.71
CA PRO A 341 -27.48 -9.22 13.27
C PRO A 341 -28.90 -8.79 12.90
N GLY A 342 -29.02 -7.72 12.11
CA GLY A 342 -30.29 -7.10 11.74
C GLY A 342 -30.42 -5.63 12.12
N PHE A 343 -29.43 -5.04 12.80
CA PHE A 343 -29.36 -3.60 13.06
C PHE A 343 -28.49 -2.92 12.00
N PHE A 344 -29.09 -2.05 11.20
CA PHE A 344 -28.46 -1.45 10.04
C PHE A 344 -28.24 0.05 10.19
N GLU A 345 -27.07 0.53 9.76
CA GLU A 345 -26.87 1.94 9.42
C GLU A 345 -27.24 2.17 7.94
N ALA A 346 -27.96 3.26 7.66
CA ALA A 346 -28.33 3.67 6.32
C ALA A 346 -27.82 5.07 5.95
N ASP A 347 -27.43 5.24 4.69
CA ASP A 347 -27.01 6.53 4.13
C ASP A 347 -27.23 6.55 2.60
N LEU A 348 -27.33 7.76 2.04
CA LEU A 348 -27.48 8.00 0.61
C LEU A 348 -26.18 8.52 -0.02
N VAL A 349 -25.75 7.85 -1.08
CA VAL A 349 -24.61 8.27 -1.89
C VAL A 349 -25.12 8.90 -3.17
N ALA A 350 -24.98 10.22 -3.29
CA ALA A 350 -25.30 10.96 -4.51
C ALA A 350 -24.30 10.69 -5.64
N HIS A 351 -24.79 10.30 -6.81
CA HIS A 351 -24.03 10.27 -8.07
C HIS A 351 -24.25 11.56 -8.84
N SER A 352 -23.79 12.68 -8.27
CA SER A 352 -23.81 14.00 -8.88
C SER A 352 -22.39 14.51 -9.14
N SER A 353 -22.26 15.46 -10.06
CA SER A 353 -21.08 16.33 -10.16
C SER A 353 -20.96 17.23 -8.90
N PRO A 354 -19.86 17.98 -8.66
CA PRO A 354 -19.74 18.88 -7.50
C PRO A 354 -20.79 19.98 -7.42
N SER A 355 -21.59 20.20 -8.48
CA SER A 355 -22.80 21.01 -8.45
C SER A 355 -23.99 20.10 -8.12
N ALA A 356 -24.69 20.39 -7.01
CA ALA A 356 -25.79 19.56 -6.49
C ALA A 356 -27.16 19.89 -7.10
N ASP A 357 -27.19 20.63 -8.22
CA ASP A 357 -28.43 21.07 -8.88
C ASP A 357 -28.76 20.09 -10.02
N GLY A 358 -29.83 19.29 -9.86
CA GLY A 358 -30.29 18.31 -10.86
C GLY A 358 -31.02 17.08 -10.28
N ARG A 359 -31.72 16.32 -11.13
CA ARG A 359 -32.36 15.02 -10.77
C ARG A 359 -31.41 13.87 -11.11
N PHE A 360 -30.55 13.52 -10.16
CA PHE A 360 -29.57 12.45 -10.32
C PHE A 360 -29.89 11.21 -9.49
N VAL A 361 -29.42 10.06 -9.98
CA VAL A 361 -29.53 8.78 -9.30
C VAL A 361 -28.73 8.81 -8.00
N GLN A 362 -29.32 8.29 -6.94
CA GLN A 362 -28.68 8.10 -5.65
C GLN A 362 -28.56 6.61 -5.35
N THR A 363 -27.70 6.25 -4.40
CA THR A 363 -27.62 4.88 -3.91
C THR A 363 -27.87 4.85 -2.42
N LEU A 364 -28.94 4.16 -2.02
CA LEU A 364 -29.15 3.79 -0.64
C LEU A 364 -28.17 2.67 -0.29
N THR A 365 -27.33 2.92 0.70
CA THR A 365 -26.42 1.92 1.26
C THR A 365 -26.92 1.54 2.64
N LEU A 366 -27.06 0.23 2.87
CA LEU A 366 -27.52 -0.34 4.13
C LEU A 366 -26.41 -1.26 4.67
N THR A 367 -25.92 -1.04 5.88
CA THR A 367 -24.82 -1.83 6.48
C THR A 367 -25.18 -2.36 7.86
N ASP A 368 -25.21 -3.68 8.01
CA ASP A 368 -25.43 -4.35 9.30
C ASP A 368 -24.22 -4.15 10.23
N ILE A 369 -24.47 -3.72 11.47
CA ILE A 369 -23.42 -3.37 12.43
C ILE A 369 -22.68 -4.62 12.94
N ALA A 370 -23.39 -5.73 13.14
CA ALA A 370 -22.84 -6.96 13.72
C ALA A 370 -21.88 -7.67 12.75
N SER A 371 -22.32 -7.89 11.51
CA SER A 371 -21.60 -8.66 10.49
C SER A 371 -20.85 -7.77 9.49
N GLY A 372 -21.22 -6.50 9.35
CA GLY A 372 -20.74 -5.64 8.27
C GLY A 372 -21.31 -6.02 6.90
N TRP A 373 -22.42 -6.76 6.84
CA TRP A 373 -23.15 -7.07 5.61
C TRP A 373 -23.66 -5.78 4.98
N THR A 374 -23.38 -5.57 3.70
CA THR A 374 -23.71 -4.32 3.02
C THR A 374 -24.58 -4.59 1.80
N GLU A 375 -25.73 -3.93 1.73
CA GLU A 375 -26.59 -3.90 0.55
C GLU A 375 -26.61 -2.49 -0.04
N THR A 376 -26.78 -2.41 -1.37
CA THR A 376 -26.88 -1.14 -2.09
C THR A 376 -28.01 -1.21 -3.10
N VAL A 377 -28.87 -0.19 -3.13
CA VAL A 377 -30.00 -0.07 -4.08
C VAL A 377 -29.96 1.31 -4.72
N PRO A 378 -30.08 1.40 -6.06
CA PRO A 378 -30.13 2.70 -6.70
C PRO A 378 -31.55 3.26 -6.61
N ILE A 379 -31.67 4.58 -6.43
CA ILE A 379 -32.93 5.32 -6.34
C ILE A 379 -32.86 6.43 -7.39
N PRO A 380 -33.89 6.60 -8.24
CA PRO A 380 -33.78 7.49 -9.41
C PRO A 380 -33.60 8.96 -9.04
N PHE A 381 -34.19 9.41 -7.93
CA PHE A 381 -33.97 10.74 -7.35
C PHE A 381 -34.40 10.75 -5.88
N ARG A 382 -34.07 11.84 -5.18
CA ARG A 382 -34.24 11.97 -3.73
C ARG A 382 -35.69 12.22 -3.34
N GLU A 383 -36.45 11.15 -3.13
CA GLU A 383 -37.85 11.21 -2.70
C GLU A 383 -38.15 10.19 -1.59
N GLN A 384 -38.95 10.59 -0.61
CA GLN A 384 -39.26 9.79 0.59
C GLN A 384 -40.02 8.49 0.25
N GLY A 385 -40.98 8.53 -0.67
CA GLY A 385 -41.77 7.36 -1.06
C GLY A 385 -40.92 6.26 -1.73
N LEU A 386 -39.96 6.68 -2.57
CA LEU A 386 -39.03 5.75 -3.22
C LEU A 386 -38.08 5.08 -2.24
N LEU A 387 -37.73 5.76 -1.14
CA LEU A 387 -36.88 5.20 -0.09
C LEU A 387 -37.58 4.05 0.64
N VAL A 388 -38.87 4.21 0.99
CA VAL A 388 -39.67 3.13 1.59
C VAL A 388 -39.74 1.92 0.66
N GLN A 389 -39.99 2.14 -0.65
CA GLN A 389 -40.00 1.05 -1.63
C GLN A 389 -38.65 0.34 -1.73
N ALA A 390 -37.54 1.09 -1.69
CA ALA A 390 -36.20 0.51 -1.66
C ALA A 390 -35.95 -0.34 -0.40
N LEU A 391 -36.40 0.11 0.78
CA LEU A 391 -36.30 -0.63 2.04
C LEU A 391 -37.14 -1.92 2.02
N VAL A 392 -38.37 -1.87 1.50
CA VAL A 392 -39.22 -3.06 1.31
C VAL A 392 -38.56 -4.07 0.36
N LYS A 393 -37.97 -3.59 -0.74
CA LYS A 393 -37.20 -4.44 -1.67
C LYS A 393 -36.00 -5.08 -0.97
N LEU A 394 -35.27 -4.32 -0.16
CA LEU A 394 -34.13 -4.83 0.60
C LEU A 394 -34.52 -5.88 1.62
N GLN A 395 -35.58 -5.64 2.40
CA GLN A 395 -36.09 -6.56 3.43
C GLN A 395 -36.36 -7.97 2.87
N ARG A 396 -36.88 -8.08 1.64
CA ARG A 396 -37.13 -9.37 0.96
C ARG A 396 -35.84 -10.08 0.52
N SER A 397 -34.79 -9.30 0.25
CA SER A 397 -33.54 -9.79 -0.32
C SER A 397 -32.47 -10.13 0.73
N LEU A 398 -32.60 -9.57 1.94
CA LEU A 398 -31.67 -9.76 3.03
C LEU A 398 -31.75 -11.19 3.59
N PRO A 399 -30.62 -11.74 4.06
CA PRO A 399 -30.61 -13.05 4.70
C PRO A 399 -31.14 -13.02 6.15
N MET A 400 -31.25 -11.84 6.76
CA MET A 400 -31.78 -11.61 8.11
C MET A 400 -32.86 -10.52 8.11
N PRO A 401 -33.77 -10.52 9.09
CA PRO A 401 -34.73 -9.43 9.27
C PRO A 401 -34.02 -8.11 9.60
N ILE A 402 -34.68 -7.00 9.28
CA ILE A 402 -34.31 -5.68 9.77
C ILE A 402 -34.95 -5.53 11.15
N LEU A 403 -34.12 -5.39 12.19
CA LEU A 403 -34.53 -5.21 13.59
C LEU A 403 -34.38 -3.75 14.02
N GLY A 404 -33.43 -3.04 13.43
CA GLY A 404 -33.25 -1.61 13.66
C GLY A 404 -32.63 -0.91 12.46
N LEU A 405 -32.97 0.37 12.34
CA LEU A 405 -32.53 1.26 11.27
C LEU A 405 -31.99 2.55 11.90
N ASP A 406 -30.70 2.82 11.70
CA ASP A 406 -30.02 4.03 12.18
C ASP A 406 -29.61 4.92 11.01
N THR A 407 -30.03 6.18 11.02
CA THR A 407 -29.76 7.12 9.92
C THR A 407 -29.14 8.42 10.41
N ASP A 408 -28.68 9.27 9.48
CA ASP A 408 -28.32 10.63 9.82
C ASP A 408 -29.57 11.48 10.01
N ASN A 409 -29.35 12.76 10.29
CA ASN A 409 -30.42 13.74 10.42
C ASN A 409 -30.87 14.28 9.05
N ASP A 410 -30.63 13.56 7.96
CA ASP A 410 -31.10 13.95 6.64
C ASP A 410 -32.64 13.88 6.58
N THR A 411 -33.25 14.95 6.05
CA THR A 411 -34.70 15.12 5.95
C THR A 411 -35.39 14.06 5.10
N VAL A 412 -34.65 13.34 4.23
CA VAL A 412 -35.22 12.22 3.47
C VAL A 412 -35.43 10.98 4.33
N PHE A 413 -34.70 10.81 5.44
CA PHE A 413 -34.95 9.76 6.42
C PHE A 413 -35.88 10.23 7.54
N MET A 414 -35.77 11.50 7.93
CA MET A 414 -36.56 12.10 9.02
C MET A 414 -37.98 12.49 8.56
N ASN A 415 -38.83 11.50 8.28
CA ASN A 415 -40.23 11.72 7.89
C ASN A 415 -41.19 10.63 8.41
N GLU A 416 -42.49 10.95 8.39
CA GLU A 416 -43.56 10.08 8.89
C GLU A 416 -43.71 8.78 8.10
N SER A 417 -43.35 8.75 6.82
CA SER A 417 -43.46 7.54 5.99
C SER A 417 -42.47 6.46 6.43
N ILE A 418 -41.21 6.85 6.67
CA ILE A 418 -40.17 5.95 7.19
C ILE A 418 -40.49 5.54 8.62
N GLN A 419 -40.90 6.48 9.47
CA GLN A 419 -41.30 6.18 10.84
C GLN A 419 -42.49 5.21 10.90
N GLY A 420 -43.52 5.45 10.08
CA GLY A 420 -44.70 4.59 9.99
C GLY A 420 -44.37 3.20 9.47
N TRP A 421 -43.53 3.10 8.43
CA TRP A 421 -43.03 1.81 7.95
C TRP A 421 -42.26 1.05 9.04
N CYS A 422 -41.33 1.72 9.75
CA CYS A 422 -40.61 1.10 10.85
C CYS A 422 -41.56 0.62 11.96
N ALA A 423 -42.56 1.42 12.34
CA ALA A 423 -43.54 1.06 13.36
C ALA A 423 -44.40 -0.16 12.97
N VAL A 424 -44.86 -0.23 11.71
CA VAL A 424 -45.65 -1.37 11.20
C VAL A 424 -44.83 -2.67 11.18
N HIS A 425 -43.53 -2.57 10.98
CA HIS A 425 -42.63 -3.73 10.89
C HIS A 425 -41.87 -4.04 12.19
N ASP A 426 -42.19 -3.36 13.30
CA ASP A 426 -41.51 -3.49 14.58
C ASP A 426 -39.98 -3.27 14.50
N ILE A 427 -39.59 -2.27 13.70
CA ILE A 427 -38.19 -1.89 13.46
C ILE A 427 -37.85 -0.73 14.39
N THR A 428 -36.80 -0.91 15.19
CA THR A 428 -36.27 0.17 16.05
C THR A 428 -35.62 1.24 15.19
N PHE A 429 -36.25 2.41 15.08
CA PHE A 429 -35.73 3.53 14.30
C PHE A 429 -34.94 4.51 15.19
N THR A 430 -33.66 4.70 14.88
CA THR A 430 -32.75 5.60 15.60
C THR A 430 -32.06 6.58 14.66
N ARG A 431 -31.46 7.63 15.23
CA ARG A 431 -30.69 8.62 14.46
C ARG A 431 -29.41 9.00 15.18
N SER A 432 -28.39 9.33 14.40
CA SER A 432 -27.15 9.91 14.90
C SER A 432 -27.37 11.26 15.59
N ARG A 433 -26.44 11.66 16.47
CA ARG A 433 -26.50 12.96 17.13
C ARG A 433 -26.13 14.10 16.15
N PRO A 434 -26.78 15.27 16.25
CA PRO A 434 -26.40 16.43 15.43
C PRO A 434 -24.91 16.75 15.53
N TYR A 435 -24.26 16.96 14.37
CA TYR A 435 -22.84 17.29 14.24
C TYR A 435 -21.82 16.20 14.67
N HIS A 436 -22.26 14.96 14.88
CA HIS A 436 -21.38 13.84 15.25
C HIS A 436 -21.13 12.85 14.10
N LYS A 437 -20.30 13.24 13.12
CA LYS A 437 -19.94 12.43 11.93
C LYS A 437 -19.34 11.04 12.18
N ASN A 438 -19.03 10.66 13.43
CA ASN A 438 -18.52 9.31 13.74
C ASN A 438 -19.62 8.35 14.18
N ASP A 439 -20.86 8.82 14.35
CA ASP A 439 -21.96 8.00 14.83
C ASP A 439 -22.43 7.00 13.75
N GLN A 440 -22.20 7.30 12.46
CA GLN A 440 -22.51 6.44 11.31
C GLN A 440 -21.28 5.82 10.63
N ALA A 441 -20.28 5.44 11.43
CA ALA A 441 -18.98 5.07 10.90
C ALA A 441 -18.98 3.80 10.03
N TRP A 442 -19.94 2.88 10.21
CA TRP A 442 -19.99 1.64 9.44
C TRP A 442 -20.47 1.89 8.02
N VAL A 443 -21.58 2.61 7.85
CA VAL A 443 -22.12 2.93 6.52
C VAL A 443 -21.22 3.92 5.78
N GLU A 444 -20.64 4.94 6.43
CA GLU A 444 -19.70 5.88 5.80
C GLU A 444 -18.48 5.14 5.21
N GLN A 445 -17.94 4.15 5.93
CA GLN A 445 -16.84 3.32 5.44
C GLN A 445 -17.25 2.53 4.19
N LYS A 446 -18.48 2.03 4.15
CA LYS A 446 -19.02 1.22 3.04
C LYS A 446 -19.40 2.06 1.83
N ASN A 447 -19.87 3.29 2.02
CA ASN A 447 -20.07 4.25 0.93
C ASN A 447 -18.80 4.45 0.12
N GLY A 448 -17.65 4.62 0.81
CA GLY A 448 -16.36 4.76 0.15
C GLY A 448 -15.84 3.45 -0.48
N SER A 449 -15.99 2.32 0.20
CA SER A 449 -15.36 1.05 -0.19
C SER A 449 -16.19 0.17 -1.11
N VAL A 450 -17.51 0.39 -1.17
CA VAL A 450 -18.48 -0.33 -2.03
C VAL A 450 -19.03 0.64 -3.07
N ALA A 451 -19.96 1.52 -2.71
CA ALA A 451 -20.66 2.38 -3.68
C ALA A 451 -19.70 3.22 -4.54
N ARG A 452 -18.86 4.06 -3.92
CA ARG A 452 -17.91 4.93 -4.64
C ARG A 452 -16.79 4.18 -5.34
N LYS A 453 -16.35 3.04 -4.79
CA LYS A 453 -15.32 2.20 -5.43
C LYS A 453 -15.85 1.58 -6.73
N LEU A 454 -17.11 1.17 -6.73
CA LEU A 454 -17.73 0.48 -7.86
C LEU A 454 -18.24 1.46 -8.92
N VAL A 455 -18.90 2.55 -8.50
CA VAL A 455 -19.63 3.45 -9.42
C VAL A 455 -18.85 4.73 -9.75
N GLY A 456 -17.99 5.18 -8.84
CA GLY A 456 -17.20 6.41 -8.98
C GLY A 456 -17.90 7.66 -8.47
N TYR A 457 -17.56 8.81 -9.08
CA TYR A 457 -18.05 10.14 -8.72
C TYR A 457 -18.72 10.86 -9.90
N ARG A 458 -19.14 10.11 -10.92
CA ARG A 458 -19.79 10.68 -12.10
C ARG A 458 -21.26 10.94 -11.83
N GLN A 459 -21.83 11.80 -12.66
CA GLN A 459 -23.26 12.05 -12.68
C GLN A 459 -23.95 10.97 -13.51
N TYR A 460 -25.03 10.42 -12.97
CA TYR A 460 -25.88 9.45 -13.65
C TYR A 460 -27.35 9.84 -13.49
N GLU A 461 -28.08 9.84 -14.59
CA GLU A 461 -29.49 10.20 -14.67
C GLU A 461 -30.26 9.21 -15.55
N GLY A 462 -31.57 9.12 -15.36
CA GLY A 462 -32.45 8.29 -16.19
C GLY A 462 -32.57 6.83 -15.78
N LEU A 463 -33.55 6.15 -16.38
CA LEU A 463 -33.90 4.76 -16.09
C LEU A 463 -32.81 3.78 -16.55
N GLU A 464 -32.09 4.09 -17.62
CA GLU A 464 -31.04 3.23 -18.14
C GLU A 464 -29.88 3.08 -17.14
N ALA A 465 -29.41 4.20 -16.58
CA ALA A 465 -28.39 4.19 -15.55
C ALA A 465 -28.88 3.46 -14.28
N LEU A 466 -30.15 3.64 -13.91
CA LEU A 466 -30.77 2.93 -12.78
C LEU A 466 -30.71 1.41 -12.98
N GLN A 467 -31.11 0.90 -14.14
CA GLN A 467 -31.11 -0.53 -14.47
C GLN A 467 -29.70 -1.13 -14.47
N ILE A 468 -28.70 -0.41 -15.01
CA ILE A 468 -27.31 -0.87 -14.99
C ILE A 468 -26.78 -0.92 -13.55
N LEU A 469 -27.11 0.09 -12.72
CA LEU A 469 -26.75 0.08 -11.30
C LEU A 469 -27.41 -1.06 -10.54
N GLU A 470 -28.67 -1.41 -10.84
CA GLU A 470 -29.33 -2.57 -10.23
C GLU A 470 -28.59 -3.88 -10.56
N LYS A 471 -28.20 -4.08 -11.83
CA LYS A 471 -27.41 -5.24 -12.26
C LYS A 471 -26.03 -5.28 -11.59
N LEU A 472 -25.35 -4.13 -11.54
CA LEU A 472 -24.05 -3.99 -10.86
C LEU A 472 -24.17 -4.37 -9.38
N TYR A 473 -25.19 -3.85 -8.69
CA TYR A 473 -25.38 -4.12 -7.28
C TYR A 473 -25.80 -5.55 -6.99
N ALA A 474 -26.60 -6.19 -7.85
CA ALA A 474 -26.93 -7.61 -7.75
C ALA A 474 -25.69 -8.52 -7.77
N ALA A 475 -24.72 -8.24 -8.65
CA ALA A 475 -23.45 -8.97 -8.66
C ALA A 475 -22.56 -8.57 -7.46
N SER A 476 -22.45 -7.26 -7.18
CA SER A 476 -21.54 -6.77 -6.15
C SER A 476 -21.93 -7.18 -4.74
N ARG A 477 -23.24 -7.28 -4.42
CA ARG A 477 -23.70 -7.71 -3.08
C ARG A 477 -23.23 -9.13 -2.79
N MET A 478 -23.25 -10.01 -3.80
CA MET A 478 -22.77 -11.39 -3.65
C MET A 478 -21.24 -11.41 -3.45
N PHE A 479 -20.52 -10.68 -4.30
CA PHE A 479 -19.07 -10.62 -4.23
C PHE A 479 -18.56 -10.00 -2.91
N VAL A 480 -19.15 -8.89 -2.46
CA VAL A 480 -18.73 -8.18 -1.25
C VAL A 480 -19.07 -8.95 0.02
N ASN A 481 -20.28 -9.53 0.12
CA ASN A 481 -20.74 -10.14 1.36
C ASN A 481 -20.31 -11.59 1.53
N LEU A 482 -20.20 -12.36 0.44
CA LEU A 482 -19.89 -13.79 0.51
C LEU A 482 -18.42 -14.10 0.19
N LEU A 483 -17.72 -13.28 -0.59
CA LEU A 483 -16.37 -13.59 -1.05
C LEU A 483 -15.29 -12.65 -0.49
N GLN A 484 -15.59 -11.37 -0.23
CA GLN A 484 -14.58 -10.40 0.21
C GLN A 484 -14.43 -10.30 1.74
N PRO A 485 -13.27 -10.66 2.32
CA PRO A 485 -13.03 -10.44 3.74
C PRO A 485 -12.93 -8.94 4.05
N SER A 486 -13.41 -8.49 5.19
CA SER A 486 -13.30 -7.10 5.65
C SER A 486 -12.74 -7.05 7.07
N PHE A 487 -12.08 -5.97 7.44
CA PHE A 487 -11.67 -5.76 8.83
C PHE A 487 -12.85 -5.17 9.62
N LYS A 488 -13.12 -5.71 10.81
CA LYS A 488 -14.03 -5.09 11.80
C LYS A 488 -13.18 -4.34 12.82
N LEU A 489 -13.52 -3.09 13.09
CA LEU A 489 -12.85 -2.30 14.13
C LEU A 489 -13.34 -2.81 15.50
N ILE A 490 -12.42 -3.31 16.33
CA ILE A 490 -12.73 -3.78 17.70
C ILE A 490 -12.69 -2.59 18.66
N SER A 491 -11.63 -1.79 18.58
CA SER A 491 -11.47 -0.63 19.46
C SER A 491 -10.69 0.49 18.82
N LYS A 492 -10.96 1.72 19.26
CA LYS A 492 -10.29 2.95 18.84
C LYS A 492 -10.04 3.80 20.07
N GLU A 493 -8.77 3.91 20.47
CA GLU A 493 -8.34 4.71 21.60
C GLU A 493 -7.55 5.92 21.08
N ARG A 494 -7.75 7.11 21.66
CA ARG A 494 -6.97 8.31 21.33
C ARG A 494 -6.04 8.65 22.49
N ARG A 495 -4.73 8.69 22.23
CA ARG A 495 -3.69 9.15 23.16
C ARG A 495 -3.06 10.43 22.61
N GLY A 496 -3.56 11.58 23.06
CA GLY A 496 -3.19 12.89 22.51
C GLY A 496 -3.48 13.00 21.01
N ALA A 497 -2.44 13.23 20.21
CA ALA A 497 -2.54 13.28 18.74
C ALA A 497 -2.58 11.88 18.07
N LYS A 498 -2.27 10.80 18.80
CA LYS A 498 -2.17 9.45 18.24
C LYS A 498 -3.51 8.70 18.41
N VAL A 499 -4.03 8.17 17.31
CA VAL A 499 -5.19 7.26 17.33
C VAL A 499 -4.70 5.82 17.16
N ILE A 500 -4.95 4.99 18.15
CA ILE A 500 -4.66 3.55 18.15
C ILE A 500 -5.95 2.83 17.78
N LYS A 501 -5.92 2.05 16.70
CA LYS A 501 -7.06 1.24 16.26
C LYS A 501 -6.69 -0.24 16.34
N ARG A 502 -7.50 -1.04 17.02
CA ARG A 502 -7.40 -2.49 17.03
C ARG A 502 -8.48 -3.05 16.11
N TYR A 503 -8.06 -3.83 15.13
CA TYR A 503 -8.94 -4.49 14.18
C TYR A 503 -8.92 -5.99 14.43
N ASP A 504 -10.06 -6.62 14.17
CA ASP A 504 -10.14 -8.07 14.11
C ASP A 504 -9.47 -8.64 12.85
N LYS A 505 -9.28 -9.96 12.80
CA LYS A 505 -8.85 -10.67 11.60
C LYS A 505 -9.86 -10.42 10.46
N PRO A 506 -9.38 -10.31 9.20
CA PRO A 506 -10.27 -10.08 8.08
C PRO A 506 -11.09 -11.34 7.81
N VAL A 507 -12.41 -11.20 7.87
CA VAL A 507 -13.40 -12.26 7.58
C VAL A 507 -14.54 -11.67 6.74
N THR A 508 -15.20 -12.50 5.94
CA THR A 508 -16.36 -12.06 5.13
C THR A 508 -17.56 -11.78 6.04
N PRO A 509 -18.48 -10.86 5.67
CA PRO A 509 -19.75 -10.71 6.36
C PRO A 509 -20.52 -12.03 6.50
N CYS A 510 -20.56 -12.85 5.45
CA CYS A 510 -21.15 -14.18 5.47
C CYS A 510 -20.54 -15.07 6.56
N GLN A 511 -19.21 -15.15 6.66
CA GLN A 511 -18.54 -15.93 7.70
C GLN A 511 -18.85 -15.41 9.11
N ARG A 512 -19.02 -14.10 9.30
CA ARG A 512 -19.46 -13.56 10.61
C ARG A 512 -20.87 -14.03 10.96
N LEU A 513 -21.81 -13.99 10.01
CA LEU A 513 -23.17 -14.49 10.22
C LEU A 513 -23.19 -16.00 10.49
N LEU A 514 -22.36 -16.78 9.80
CA LEU A 514 -22.24 -18.22 10.04
C LEU A 514 -21.69 -18.53 11.44
N ALA A 515 -20.74 -17.72 11.92
CA ALA A 515 -20.12 -17.87 13.24
C ALA A 515 -20.99 -17.35 14.40
N ASP A 516 -21.96 -16.46 14.14
CA ASP A 516 -22.81 -15.89 15.19
C ASP A 516 -23.84 -16.93 15.68
N ALA A 517 -23.84 -17.23 16.98
CA ALA A 517 -24.74 -18.20 17.59
C ALA A 517 -26.21 -17.75 17.56
N ARG A 518 -26.46 -16.45 17.39
CA ARG A 518 -27.79 -15.83 17.40
C ARG A 518 -28.48 -15.89 16.03
N VAL A 519 -27.75 -16.33 15.00
CA VAL A 519 -28.28 -16.55 13.64
C VAL A 519 -28.84 -17.97 13.53
N SER A 520 -30.06 -18.10 13.00
CA SER A 520 -30.74 -19.40 12.87
C SER A 520 -30.03 -20.34 11.89
N ASN A 521 -30.15 -21.65 12.14
CA ASN A 521 -29.57 -22.67 11.25
C ASN A 521 -30.12 -22.59 9.82
N ALA A 522 -31.39 -22.23 9.63
CA ALA A 522 -31.98 -22.04 8.31
C ALA A 522 -31.26 -20.94 7.50
N ILE A 523 -30.96 -19.80 8.15
CA ILE A 523 -30.19 -18.71 7.53
C ILE A 523 -28.76 -19.18 7.22
N LYS A 524 -28.12 -19.90 8.15
CA LYS A 524 -26.77 -20.43 7.93
C LYS A 524 -26.72 -21.38 6.74
N THR A 525 -27.64 -22.32 6.63
CA THR A 525 -27.73 -23.24 5.49
C THR A 525 -27.95 -22.49 4.18
N ARG A 526 -28.85 -21.50 4.16
CA ARG A 526 -29.06 -20.65 2.97
C ARG A 526 -27.78 -19.93 2.56
N LEU A 527 -27.09 -19.29 3.50
CA LEU A 527 -25.85 -18.55 3.25
C LEU A 527 -24.72 -19.47 2.75
N SER A 528 -24.54 -20.64 3.36
CA SER A 528 -23.58 -21.64 2.92
C SER A 528 -23.88 -22.16 1.51
N THR A 529 -25.15 -22.43 1.22
CA THR A 529 -25.60 -22.87 -0.13
C THR A 529 -25.31 -21.80 -1.17
N MET A 530 -25.67 -20.54 -0.86
CA MET A 530 -25.36 -19.41 -1.73
C MET A 530 -23.85 -19.31 -1.96
N GLN A 531 -23.03 -19.28 -0.92
CA GLN A 531 -21.57 -19.16 -1.03
C GLN A 531 -20.95 -20.30 -1.86
N ALA A 532 -21.41 -21.53 -1.68
CA ALA A 532 -20.90 -22.69 -2.42
C ALA A 532 -21.21 -22.64 -3.92
N SER A 533 -22.30 -21.97 -4.32
CA SER A 533 -22.72 -21.83 -5.72
C SER A 533 -22.06 -20.68 -6.49
N LEU A 534 -21.34 -19.78 -5.80
CA LEU A 534 -20.83 -18.56 -6.43
C LEU A 534 -19.56 -18.80 -7.25
N ASP A 535 -19.59 -18.31 -8.47
CA ASP A 535 -18.43 -18.15 -9.32
C ASP A 535 -17.83 -16.73 -9.16
N PRO A 536 -16.62 -16.59 -8.57
CA PRO A 536 -15.97 -15.30 -8.37
C PRO A 536 -15.63 -14.58 -9.68
N ILE A 537 -15.36 -15.32 -10.77
CA ILE A 537 -14.95 -14.76 -12.05
C ILE A 537 -16.16 -14.23 -12.81
N ASP A 538 -17.26 -14.99 -12.85
CA ASP A 538 -18.53 -14.54 -13.43
C ASP A 538 -19.04 -13.26 -12.73
N LEU A 539 -19.03 -13.23 -11.39
CA LEU A 539 -19.42 -12.04 -10.63
C LEU A 539 -18.54 -10.83 -10.99
N LEU A 540 -17.22 -11.01 -11.06
CA LEU A 540 -16.30 -9.94 -11.40
C LEU A 540 -16.48 -9.46 -12.85
N ALA A 541 -16.72 -10.38 -13.79
CA ALA A 541 -17.00 -10.07 -15.19
C ALA A 541 -18.29 -9.24 -15.34
N ARG A 542 -19.39 -9.66 -14.68
CA ARG A 542 -20.66 -8.91 -14.66
C ARG A 542 -20.46 -7.52 -14.08
N MET A 543 -19.73 -7.40 -12.96
CA MET A 543 -19.43 -6.10 -12.36
C MET A 543 -18.64 -5.20 -13.32
N ARG A 544 -17.61 -5.72 -13.99
CA ARG A 544 -16.80 -4.95 -14.95
C ARG A 544 -17.60 -4.54 -16.18
N HIS A 545 -18.48 -5.41 -16.67
CA HIS A 545 -19.38 -5.12 -17.77
C HIS A 545 -20.33 -3.96 -17.42
N CYS A 546 -21.02 -4.01 -16.28
CA CYS A 546 -21.88 -2.90 -15.86
C CYS A 546 -21.10 -1.60 -15.63
N GLN A 547 -19.88 -1.67 -15.09
CA GLN A 547 -19.00 -0.50 -14.96
C GLN A 547 -18.65 0.13 -16.30
N GLN A 548 -18.42 -0.69 -17.34
CA GLN A 548 -18.17 -0.21 -18.69
C GLN A 548 -19.42 0.42 -19.31
N GLN A 549 -20.61 -0.16 -19.09
CA GLN A 549 -21.86 0.44 -19.55
C GLN A 549 -22.12 1.79 -18.89
N LEU A 550 -21.91 1.91 -17.57
CA LEU A 550 -21.99 3.20 -16.87
C LEU A 550 -20.96 4.21 -17.41
N LEU A 551 -19.75 3.78 -17.70
CA LEU A 551 -18.74 4.64 -18.32
C LEU A 551 -19.21 5.21 -19.65
N ASN A 552 -19.77 4.36 -20.51
CA ASN A 552 -20.28 4.75 -21.82
C ASN A 552 -21.45 5.73 -21.71
N LEU A 553 -22.33 5.58 -20.70
CA LEU A 553 -23.40 6.56 -20.47
C LEU A 553 -22.90 7.94 -20.04
N SER A 554 -21.72 8.02 -19.40
CA SER A 554 -21.17 9.28 -18.90
C SER A 554 -20.31 10.06 -19.90
N GLN A 555 -20.00 9.47 -21.07
CA GLN A 555 -19.30 10.11 -22.18
C GLN A 555 -20.31 10.16 -23.33
N GLU A 556 -20.71 11.33 -23.83
CA GLU A 556 -21.73 11.49 -24.89
C GLU A 556 -21.33 10.91 -26.27
N GLN A 557 -20.91 9.63 -26.34
CA GLN A 557 -20.69 8.90 -27.57
C GLN A 557 -21.18 7.46 -27.37
N GLN A 558 -22.31 7.13 -28.00
CA GLN A 558 -22.67 5.75 -28.29
C GLN A 558 -21.54 5.12 -29.11
N VAL A 559 -20.84 4.16 -28.50
CA VAL A 559 -20.04 3.19 -29.24
C VAL A 559 -20.91 1.95 -29.36
N GLU A 560 -21.46 1.71 -30.55
CA GLU A 560 -22.07 0.43 -30.89
C GLU A 560 -21.04 -0.69 -30.70
N GLY A 561 -21.39 -1.67 -29.86
CA GLY A 561 -20.50 -2.77 -29.49
C GLY A 561 -20.70 -3.23 -28.05
N ALA A 562 -21.94 -3.54 -27.66
CA ALA A 562 -22.22 -4.17 -26.38
C ALA A 562 -21.69 -5.60 -26.38
N ILE A 563 -20.62 -5.88 -25.63
CA ILE A 563 -20.11 -7.24 -25.44
C ILE A 563 -21.08 -7.99 -24.52
N GLN A 564 -21.75 -9.02 -25.04
CA GLN A 564 -22.66 -9.87 -24.27
C GLN A 564 -21.90 -10.65 -23.18
N PRO A 565 -22.46 -10.79 -21.97
CA PRO A 565 -21.78 -11.42 -20.83
C PRO A 565 -21.52 -12.93 -21.01
N ASP A 566 -22.28 -13.62 -21.85
CA ASP A 566 -22.13 -15.07 -22.05
C ASP A 566 -21.04 -15.42 -23.07
N ALA A 567 -20.69 -14.47 -23.96
CA ALA A 567 -19.65 -14.65 -24.95
C ALA A 567 -18.30 -14.19 -24.40
N ARG A 568 -17.56 -15.15 -23.83
CA ARG A 568 -16.11 -15.15 -23.52
C ARG A 568 -15.69 -14.88 -22.07
N LEU A 569 -16.22 -15.66 -21.10
CA LEU A 569 -15.57 -15.84 -19.79
C LEU A 569 -14.08 -16.24 -19.93
N GLY A 570 -13.75 -17.02 -20.98
CA GLY A 570 -12.39 -17.35 -21.37
C GLY A 570 -11.53 -16.14 -21.75
N ASP A 571 -12.08 -15.18 -22.52
CA ASP A 571 -11.35 -13.94 -22.86
C ASP A 571 -11.20 -13.03 -21.65
N PHE A 572 -12.18 -13.02 -20.74
CA PHE A 572 -12.03 -12.32 -19.47
C PHE A 572 -10.88 -12.91 -18.66
N LEU A 573 -10.80 -14.24 -18.49
CA LEU A 573 -9.69 -14.92 -17.82
C LEU A 573 -8.33 -14.67 -18.51
N ALA A 574 -8.29 -14.72 -19.84
CA ALA A 574 -7.10 -14.37 -20.62
C ALA A 574 -6.70 -12.91 -20.37
N SER A 575 -7.67 -12.00 -20.33
CA SER A 575 -7.44 -10.59 -20.02
C SER A 575 -6.91 -10.37 -18.60
N LEU A 576 -7.26 -11.21 -17.61
CA LEU A 576 -6.77 -11.06 -16.22
C LEU A 576 -5.23 -11.21 -16.12
N LYS A 577 -4.62 -12.05 -16.98
CA LYS A 577 -3.15 -12.22 -17.02
C LYS A 577 -2.41 -10.93 -17.39
N ASP A 578 -3.04 -10.07 -18.21
CA ASP A 578 -2.50 -8.78 -18.66
C ASP A 578 -3.21 -7.56 -18.03
N ALA A 579 -4.31 -7.76 -17.31
CA ALA A 579 -5.13 -6.68 -16.73
C ALA A 579 -4.35 -5.81 -15.74
N TRP A 580 -3.31 -6.33 -15.11
CA TRP A 580 -2.43 -5.54 -14.24
C TRP A 580 -1.62 -4.49 -15.02
N GLN A 581 -1.38 -4.71 -16.33
CA GLN A 581 -0.72 -3.74 -17.22
C GLN A 581 -1.67 -2.59 -17.59
N PHE A 582 -2.95 -2.89 -17.74
CA PHE A 582 -3.97 -1.91 -18.12
C PHE A 582 -4.57 -1.16 -16.92
N GLY A 583 -4.44 -1.67 -15.69
CA GLY A 583 -4.99 -1.02 -14.49
C GLY A 583 -6.52 -0.98 -14.51
N ASN A 584 -7.18 -0.93 -13.35
CA ASN A 584 -8.63 -0.67 -13.28
C ASN A 584 -9.01 0.46 -14.25
N LEU A 585 -10.08 0.27 -15.05
CA LEU A 585 -10.70 1.23 -15.98
C LEU A 585 -10.10 2.64 -15.82
N LYS A 586 -9.03 2.87 -16.58
CA LYS A 586 -8.29 4.14 -16.54
C LYS A 586 -9.25 5.24 -16.99
N GLU A 587 -9.23 6.39 -16.30
CA GLU A 587 -9.56 7.66 -16.97
C GLU A 587 -8.77 7.68 -18.30
N PRO A 588 -9.39 7.90 -19.47
CA PRO A 588 -8.63 7.96 -20.70
C PRO A 588 -7.57 9.06 -20.56
N ALA A 589 -6.30 8.64 -20.54
CA ALA A 589 -5.20 9.56 -20.72
C ALA A 589 -5.27 10.10 -22.15
N ARG A 590 -4.98 11.39 -22.32
CA ARG A 590 -4.86 12.03 -23.64
C ARG A 590 -4.07 11.12 -24.60
N PRO A 591 -4.48 10.98 -25.86
CA PRO A 591 -3.87 10.02 -26.78
C PRO A 591 -2.36 10.26 -26.88
N LEU A 592 -1.60 9.20 -26.62
CA LEU A 592 -0.16 9.18 -26.83
C LEU A 592 0.12 8.92 -28.30
N ARG A 593 0.95 9.78 -28.90
CA ARG A 593 1.46 9.64 -30.27
C ARG A 593 2.16 8.29 -30.44
N ASN A 594 1.72 7.51 -31.42
CA ASN A 594 2.06 6.10 -31.59
C ASN A 594 2.71 5.74 -32.95
N TRP A 595 3.32 6.69 -33.68
CA TRP A 595 4.19 6.30 -34.80
C TRP A 595 5.63 6.06 -34.34
N ARG A 596 6.22 4.94 -34.77
CA ARG A 596 7.66 4.67 -34.61
C ARG A 596 8.43 5.68 -35.46
N THR A 597 9.43 6.34 -34.89
CA THR A 597 10.27 7.31 -35.60
C THR A 597 11.36 6.65 -36.47
N ARG A 598 11.56 5.32 -36.38
CA ARG A 598 12.60 4.56 -37.12
C ARG A 598 12.15 3.13 -37.44
N ALA A 599 12.56 2.63 -38.61
CA ALA A 599 12.33 1.25 -39.07
C ALA A 599 13.07 0.21 -38.20
N ASP A 600 12.58 -1.04 -38.18
CA ASP A 600 13.16 -2.12 -37.40
C ASP A 600 14.44 -2.67 -38.07
N PRO A 601 15.62 -2.57 -37.45
CA PRO A 601 16.88 -2.95 -38.08
C PRO A 601 17.05 -4.47 -38.32
N PHE A 602 16.21 -5.32 -37.73
CA PHE A 602 16.26 -6.79 -37.89
C PHE A 602 15.15 -7.35 -38.79
N ALA A 603 14.38 -6.49 -39.46
CA ALA A 603 13.27 -6.94 -40.31
C ALA A 603 13.73 -7.84 -41.46
N ALA A 604 14.87 -7.51 -42.09
CA ALA A 604 15.41 -8.26 -43.22
C ALA A 604 16.00 -9.63 -42.85
N THR A 605 16.38 -9.84 -41.60
CA THR A 605 17.02 -11.07 -41.08
C THR A 605 16.18 -11.76 -40.00
N ALA A 606 14.88 -11.46 -39.94
CA ALA A 606 13.98 -11.95 -38.90
C ALA A 606 13.95 -13.48 -38.78
N THR A 607 14.04 -14.20 -39.90
CA THR A 607 14.05 -15.67 -39.95
C THR A 607 15.32 -16.24 -39.32
N GLU A 608 16.47 -15.67 -39.63
CA GLU A 608 17.77 -16.08 -39.09
C GLU A 608 17.89 -15.77 -37.60
N VAL A 609 17.44 -14.58 -37.18
CA VAL A 609 17.37 -14.18 -35.77
C VAL A 609 16.48 -15.12 -34.97
N THR A 610 15.37 -15.59 -35.56
CA THR A 610 14.46 -16.55 -34.93
C THR A 610 15.10 -17.94 -34.78
N ALA A 611 15.77 -18.44 -35.83
CA ALA A 611 16.51 -19.71 -35.78
C ALA A 611 17.68 -19.66 -34.76
N LEU A 612 18.32 -18.51 -34.63
CA LEU A 612 19.36 -18.26 -33.63
C LEU A 612 18.81 -18.29 -32.19
N PHE A 613 17.56 -17.88 -31.98
CA PHE A 613 16.89 -18.00 -30.68
C PHE A 613 16.50 -19.44 -30.35
N GLU A 614 16.10 -20.23 -31.35
CA GLU A 614 15.71 -21.64 -31.20
C GLU A 614 16.90 -22.55 -30.89
N SER A 615 18.01 -22.38 -31.61
CA SER A 615 19.20 -23.24 -31.49
C SER A 615 20.02 -23.06 -30.20
N ALA A 616 19.76 -22.01 -29.41
CA ALA A 616 20.58 -21.64 -28.26
C ALA A 616 19.77 -21.11 -27.05
N MET A 617 18.75 -21.86 -26.62
CA MET A 617 17.86 -21.48 -25.52
C MET A 617 18.56 -21.15 -24.18
N GLY A 618 19.76 -21.71 -23.94
CA GLY A 618 20.55 -21.50 -22.72
C GLY A 618 21.58 -20.35 -22.73
N ARG A 619 21.80 -19.65 -23.86
CA ARG A 619 22.82 -18.58 -23.96
C ARG A 619 22.24 -17.18 -23.71
N THR A 620 23.08 -16.21 -23.33
CA THR A 620 22.61 -14.84 -23.05
C THR A 620 22.32 -14.07 -24.34
N SER A 621 21.48 -13.04 -24.29
CA SER A 621 21.11 -12.28 -25.49
C SER A 621 22.29 -11.50 -26.07
N ARG A 622 23.27 -11.19 -25.23
CA ARG A 622 24.52 -10.56 -25.63
C ARG A 622 25.38 -11.52 -26.44
N ASP A 623 25.55 -12.77 -25.99
CA ASP A 623 26.35 -13.76 -26.72
C ASP A 623 25.76 -14.07 -28.10
N LEU A 624 24.43 -14.15 -28.20
CA LEU A 624 23.74 -14.36 -29.49
C LEU A 624 23.86 -13.14 -30.40
N PHE A 625 23.81 -11.93 -29.83
CA PHE A 625 23.99 -10.70 -30.61
C PHE A 625 25.43 -10.52 -31.08
N GLU A 626 26.42 -10.85 -30.23
CA GLU A 626 27.83 -10.83 -30.60
C GLU A 626 28.13 -11.85 -31.71
N LYS A 627 27.53 -13.05 -31.64
CA LYS A 627 27.57 -14.02 -32.73
C LYS A 627 26.93 -13.48 -34.02
N LEU A 628 25.73 -12.90 -33.93
CA LEU A 628 25.06 -12.31 -35.10
C LEU A 628 25.87 -11.17 -35.74
N CYS A 629 26.56 -10.34 -34.94
CA CYS A 629 27.46 -9.31 -35.42
C CYS A 629 28.75 -9.89 -36.06
N ALA A 630 29.22 -11.04 -35.59
CA ALA A 630 30.38 -11.74 -36.15
C ALA A 630 30.03 -12.43 -37.48
N ASP A 631 28.84 -13.03 -37.57
CA ASP A 631 28.32 -13.69 -38.77
C ASP A 631 27.97 -12.66 -39.87
N HIS A 632 27.63 -11.41 -39.48
CA HIS A 632 27.36 -10.29 -40.39
C HIS A 632 28.18 -9.03 -40.04
N PRO A 633 29.49 -9.01 -40.36
CA PRO A 633 30.37 -7.89 -40.00
C PRO A 633 29.88 -6.57 -40.61
N GLY A 634 29.65 -5.55 -39.76
CA GLY A 634 29.28 -4.20 -40.19
C GLY A 634 27.79 -3.96 -40.46
N LEU A 635 26.96 -5.01 -40.50
CA LEU A 635 25.51 -4.88 -40.74
C LEU A 635 24.74 -4.43 -39.49
N TYR A 636 25.17 -4.88 -38.31
CA TYR A 636 24.55 -4.55 -37.03
C TYR A 636 25.45 -3.69 -36.15
N LEU A 637 24.87 -2.68 -35.52
CA LEU A 637 25.59 -1.76 -34.65
C LEU A 637 25.49 -2.22 -33.19
N PRO A 638 26.57 -2.08 -32.38
CA PRO A 638 26.55 -2.43 -30.95
C PRO A 638 25.40 -1.77 -30.15
N GLY A 639 24.94 -0.60 -30.58
CA GLY A 639 23.80 0.11 -29.98
C GLY A 639 22.43 -0.56 -30.18
N GLN A 640 22.34 -1.58 -31.05
CA GLN A 640 21.10 -2.29 -31.37
C GLN A 640 20.82 -3.49 -30.45
N LEU A 641 21.74 -3.83 -29.52
CA LEU A 641 21.57 -4.92 -28.55
C LEU A 641 20.24 -4.85 -27.79
N ARG A 642 19.81 -3.64 -27.38
CA ARG A 642 18.52 -3.45 -26.68
C ARG A 642 17.30 -3.76 -27.55
N THR A 643 17.41 -3.53 -28.85
CA THR A 643 16.35 -3.84 -29.82
C THR A 643 16.29 -5.35 -30.03
N PHE A 644 17.45 -6.01 -30.14
CA PHE A 644 17.58 -7.46 -30.24
C PHE A 644 17.07 -8.19 -28.98
N GLU A 645 17.42 -7.71 -27.79
CA GLU A 645 16.91 -8.21 -26.51
C GLU A 645 15.38 -8.13 -26.41
N ARG A 646 14.79 -7.05 -26.93
CA ARG A 646 13.34 -6.87 -26.97
C ARG A 646 12.67 -7.85 -27.93
N GLN A 647 13.28 -8.11 -29.09
CA GLN A 647 12.80 -9.09 -30.06
C GLN A 647 12.85 -10.52 -29.47
N ARG A 648 13.94 -10.88 -28.81
CA ARG A 648 14.06 -12.16 -28.09
C ARG A 648 13.04 -12.30 -26.97
N LYS A 649 12.76 -11.22 -26.23
CA LYS A 649 11.73 -11.21 -25.17
C LYS A 649 10.34 -11.47 -25.74
N ARG A 650 10.01 -10.88 -26.89
CA ARG A 650 8.73 -11.13 -27.60
C ARG A 650 8.64 -12.55 -28.11
N TRP A 651 9.72 -13.05 -28.72
CA TRP A 651 9.80 -14.44 -29.18
C TRP A 651 9.63 -15.45 -28.04
N ARG A 652 10.26 -15.23 -26.88
CA ARG A 652 10.08 -16.06 -25.67
C ARG A 652 8.65 -16.04 -25.14
N ALA A 653 8.00 -14.87 -25.15
CA ALA A 653 6.60 -14.75 -24.76
C ALA A 653 5.72 -15.57 -25.71
N ALA A 654 5.89 -15.42 -27.03
CA ALA A 654 5.14 -16.17 -28.03
C ALA A 654 5.35 -17.69 -27.94
N LYS A 655 6.59 -18.18 -27.69
CA LYS A 655 6.85 -19.60 -27.46
C LYS A 655 6.27 -20.11 -26.13
N ALA A 656 6.28 -19.30 -25.07
CA ALA A 656 5.63 -19.65 -23.82
C ALA A 656 4.11 -19.75 -23.98
N ASP A 657 3.51 -18.84 -24.75
CA ASP A 657 2.09 -18.88 -25.07
C ASP A 657 1.73 -20.14 -25.90
N ALA A 658 2.55 -20.50 -26.89
CA ALA A 658 2.38 -21.72 -27.68
C ALA A 658 2.53 -23.02 -26.86
N LEU A 659 3.40 -23.03 -25.84
CA LEU A 659 3.58 -24.16 -24.92
C LEU A 659 2.43 -24.30 -23.90
N ILE A 660 1.77 -23.19 -23.56
CA ILE A 660 0.69 -23.13 -22.56
C ILE A 660 -0.69 -23.37 -23.20
N LEU A 661 -0.91 -22.94 -24.44
CA LEU A 661 -2.21 -22.97 -25.11
C LEU A 661 -2.34 -24.10 -26.16
N GLY A 662 -1.26 -24.83 -26.44
CA GLY A 662 -1.21 -25.84 -27.50
C GLY A 662 -1.00 -25.21 -28.89
N ALA A 663 -0.26 -25.91 -29.76
CA ALA A 663 0.31 -25.37 -31.01
C ALA A 663 -0.69 -24.89 -32.09
N SER A 664 -2.01 -24.99 -31.88
CA SER A 664 -3.01 -24.69 -32.90
C SER A 664 -3.46 -23.22 -32.99
N ALA A 665 -3.00 -22.34 -32.09
CA ALA A 665 -3.53 -20.97 -32.01
C ALA A 665 -2.64 -19.87 -32.62
N VAL A 666 -1.48 -20.19 -33.22
CA VAL A 666 -0.45 -19.18 -33.59
C VAL A 666 -0.30 -18.98 -35.10
N ALA A 667 -1.17 -19.57 -35.94
CA ALA A 667 -1.02 -19.52 -37.40
C ALA A 667 -1.83 -18.43 -38.13
N ALA A 668 -2.20 -17.33 -37.46
CA ALA A 668 -2.86 -16.20 -38.12
C ALA A 668 -2.45 -14.87 -37.51
N GLU A 669 -1.32 -14.33 -37.96
CA GLU A 669 -1.05 -12.88 -38.02
C GLU A 669 -0.03 -12.55 -39.11
#